data_AF-I4CRZ1-F1
#
_entry.id   AF-I4CRZ1-F1
#
_cell.length_a   1.000
_cell.length_b   1.000
_cell.length_c   1.000
_cell.angle_alpha   90.00
_cell.angle_beta   90.00
_cell.angle_gamma   90.00
#
_symmetry.space_group_name_H-M   'P 1'
#
loop_
_entity.id
_entity.type
_entity.pdbx_description
1 polymer ?
#
loop_
_entity_poly.entity_id
_entity_poly.type
_entity_poly.pdbx_seq_one_letter_code
_entity_poly.pdbx_strand_id
1 'polypeptide(L)'
;MKAFLSHSSADKESYVGIVASRLAEEDIVYDEVSFESGEQTINEIIRGLDESTVFCLFISNKSLDSEWVRQEIDGASVRLASGSLKYIYPIVIDRSVAHDDPRIPKWLRENYNLRLVTRPVIAARRIQQKLRQASWAKHPKLRERERAFVGRNKQIEAFERRFDDYSQPKPVLSVVGGPSSIGRRTLILNALRKLALVGPDKDFPVLPLDRHASIEDFILRLLDLGASGPSYADLNLTERLLDEKVAIAVDLLKELATLKERVIVLDEGCLVTFERKLAPWFAAIVSNVDLTGKPLMFVASRWALNPGSARNLSPAVFSCALGEFDPSERRRLFARLLEIEEIVLSNEDFETFADLLHGFPDEVFFAVDLVARFGVRGALDRSNEIVEFNGEKASMLLRPFQENEAVLNVIRLLAQSEIFSVEFLCQVFKEDQLVSVIGDLVSEHVCELIGAEGEFVRLVDSVRDYVKRNDLSLAPELRKAVNIAVEHDIQRGNWNDYDSSRVAFLVKNALANDQDLEPRLLIPSHILRAIKELYYDRGNLRRAVQLADVLLAKERNLDPQLVQDVRYYLCLVLARLRDPRVLEEAQRIHGDEHHFILGYYYRLVGRQRDAIERLTRVVAGAFVGVRAKRELVEVLLQMEQYDEARELAQKNYKENRTNQFHIHAYFRALALGSNPEQYLAQLEELCAELEAVGSERARQMAMIGRALISARCAHDYRSLDLIDDAIAAFPRVIYPVLAKFDIGLSFRNEAAMQDALRRLETLADEGVNLSTKTLAVHRAYLAAVQGDLPTAQSRAAEVAKHFTDEARTRFLEKLAAFAADAQ
;
A
#
# COMPACT_ATOMS: atom_id res chain seq x y z
N MET A 1 12.55 -25.59 -15.86
CA MET A 1 11.59 -25.63 -17.02
C MET A 1 12.27 -24.82 -18.11
N LYS A 2 12.25 -25.23 -19.39
CA LYS A 2 13.02 -24.49 -20.42
C LYS A 2 12.15 -23.62 -21.34
N ALA A 3 12.72 -22.52 -21.83
CA ALA A 3 12.18 -21.67 -22.88
C ALA A 3 12.96 -21.84 -24.19
N PHE A 4 12.29 -22.24 -25.28
CA PHE A 4 12.88 -22.29 -26.61
C PHE A 4 12.86 -20.91 -27.27
N LEU A 5 14.01 -20.38 -27.70
CA LEU A 5 14.13 -19.05 -28.29
C LEU A 5 14.17 -19.11 -29.82
N SER A 6 13.00 -19.01 -30.47
CA SER A 6 12.86 -19.04 -31.94
C SER A 6 13.05 -17.65 -32.55
N HIS A 7 14.05 -17.50 -33.43
CA HIS A 7 14.47 -16.20 -33.96
C HIS A 7 15.26 -16.29 -35.28
N SER A 8 15.44 -15.16 -35.96
CA SER A 8 16.39 -15.05 -37.08
C SER A 8 17.81 -14.83 -36.56
N SER A 9 18.81 -15.46 -37.18
CA SER A 9 20.22 -15.23 -36.86
C SER A 9 20.62 -13.75 -36.96
N ALA A 10 19.91 -12.98 -37.80
CA ALA A 10 20.16 -11.55 -37.99
C ALA A 10 19.67 -10.66 -36.84
N ASP A 11 18.87 -11.21 -35.92
CA ASP A 11 18.35 -10.50 -34.74
C ASP A 11 19.13 -10.84 -33.46
N LYS A 12 20.15 -11.71 -33.56
CA LYS A 12 20.97 -12.20 -32.43
C LYS A 12 21.71 -11.09 -31.73
N GLU A 13 22.59 -10.38 -32.44
CA GLU A 13 23.44 -9.35 -31.83
C GLU A 13 22.63 -8.19 -31.26
N SER A 14 21.59 -7.76 -31.97
CA SER A 14 20.82 -6.58 -31.60
C SER A 14 19.75 -6.83 -30.54
N TYR A 15 19.30 -8.07 -30.35
CA TYR A 15 18.15 -8.36 -29.47
C TYR A 15 18.23 -9.71 -28.77
N VAL A 16 18.26 -10.82 -29.50
CA VAL A 16 18.01 -12.15 -28.90
C VAL A 16 19.18 -12.64 -28.04
N GLY A 17 20.43 -12.35 -28.40
CA GLY A 17 21.59 -12.63 -27.56
C GLY A 17 21.57 -11.83 -26.25
N ILE A 18 21.05 -10.60 -26.30
CA ILE A 18 20.84 -9.75 -25.11
C ILE A 18 19.74 -10.33 -24.19
N VAL A 19 18.74 -11.00 -24.76
CA VAL A 19 17.72 -11.74 -24.01
C VAL A 19 18.31 -13.03 -23.40
N ALA A 20 19.00 -13.83 -24.22
CA ALA A 20 19.57 -15.10 -23.81
C ALA A 20 20.58 -14.95 -22.67
N SER A 21 21.49 -13.96 -22.77
CA SER A 21 22.49 -13.67 -21.71
C SER A 21 21.90 -13.25 -20.36
N ARG A 22 20.62 -12.91 -20.30
CA ARG A 22 19.91 -12.56 -19.04
C ARG A 22 19.07 -13.70 -18.48
N LEU A 23 18.89 -14.78 -19.23
CA LEU A 23 18.22 -15.98 -18.76
C LEU A 23 19.27 -16.98 -18.29
N ALA A 24 18.94 -17.84 -17.34
CA ALA A 24 19.86 -18.91 -16.92
C ALA A 24 20.03 -19.91 -18.08
N GLU A 25 21.26 -20.33 -18.36
CA GLU A 25 21.55 -21.25 -19.48
C GLU A 25 20.75 -22.56 -19.37
N GLU A 26 20.51 -23.03 -18.14
CA GLU A 26 19.70 -24.22 -17.83
C GLU A 26 18.20 -24.07 -18.09
N ASP A 27 17.70 -22.83 -18.17
CA ASP A 27 16.30 -22.48 -18.40
C ASP A 27 15.99 -22.13 -19.86
N ILE A 28 16.98 -22.18 -20.77
CA ILE A 28 16.77 -21.84 -22.18
C ILE A 28 17.25 -22.93 -23.12
N VAL A 29 16.65 -22.95 -24.30
CA VAL A 29 17.18 -23.61 -25.48
C VAL A 29 17.50 -22.52 -26.49
N TYR A 30 18.80 -22.33 -26.73
CA TYR A 30 19.34 -21.29 -27.61
C TYR A 30 20.43 -21.91 -28.50
N ASP A 31 20.39 -21.66 -29.79
CA ASP A 31 21.18 -22.36 -30.80
C ASP A 31 22.71 -22.24 -30.59
N GLU A 32 23.21 -21.15 -30.01
CA GLU A 32 24.65 -20.99 -29.71
C GLU A 32 25.12 -21.69 -28.43
N VAL A 33 24.20 -22.03 -27.53
CA VAL A 33 24.51 -22.58 -26.21
C VAL A 33 24.14 -24.05 -26.12
N SER A 34 23.02 -24.45 -26.73
CA SER A 34 22.39 -25.75 -26.51
C SER A 34 22.62 -26.77 -27.63
N PHE A 35 23.00 -26.34 -28.85
CA PHE A 35 23.12 -27.24 -30.00
C PHE A 35 24.54 -27.85 -30.07
N GLU A 36 24.61 -29.16 -30.27
CA GLU A 36 25.88 -29.88 -30.38
C GLU A 36 26.53 -29.69 -31.75
N SER A 37 27.83 -29.39 -31.76
CA SER A 37 28.58 -29.19 -33.01
C SER A 37 28.71 -30.50 -33.79
N GLY A 38 28.15 -30.55 -35.00
CA GLY A 38 28.23 -31.71 -35.91
C GLY A 38 26.90 -32.47 -36.10
N GLU A 39 25.86 -32.15 -35.35
CA GLU A 39 24.53 -32.77 -35.47
C GLU A 39 23.63 -32.07 -36.51
N GLN A 40 22.59 -32.76 -36.98
CA GLN A 40 21.60 -32.18 -37.89
C GLN A 40 20.74 -31.15 -37.15
N THR A 41 20.73 -29.89 -37.63
CA THR A 41 19.98 -28.77 -37.02
C THR A 41 18.50 -29.08 -36.76
N ILE A 42 17.85 -29.85 -37.63
CA ILE A 42 16.44 -30.22 -37.46
C ILE A 42 16.21 -31.17 -36.26
N ASN A 43 17.14 -32.07 -35.98
CA ASN A 43 17.05 -32.98 -34.82
C ASN A 43 17.25 -32.20 -33.51
N GLU A 44 18.17 -31.23 -33.53
CA GLU A 44 18.42 -30.32 -32.41
C GLU A 44 17.21 -29.42 -32.10
N ILE A 45 16.52 -28.91 -33.13
CA ILE A 45 15.27 -28.16 -32.97
C ILE A 45 14.19 -29.04 -32.33
N ILE A 46 14.02 -30.29 -32.80
CA ILE A 46 13.03 -31.23 -32.25
C ILE A 46 13.35 -31.52 -30.78
N ARG A 47 14.59 -31.89 -30.46
CA ARG A 47 15.07 -32.14 -29.08
C ARG A 47 14.83 -30.92 -28.20
N GLY A 48 15.23 -29.75 -28.67
CA GLY A 48 15.07 -28.48 -27.98
C GLY A 48 13.61 -28.13 -27.67
N LEU A 49 12.71 -28.34 -28.62
CA LEU A 49 11.28 -28.13 -28.42
C LEU A 49 10.66 -29.15 -27.45
N ASP A 50 11.13 -30.40 -27.44
CA ASP A 50 10.64 -31.44 -26.53
C ASP A 50 11.04 -31.19 -25.06
N GLU A 51 12.21 -30.60 -24.83
CA GLU A 51 12.68 -30.22 -23.49
C GLU A 51 12.06 -28.90 -22.98
N SER A 52 11.35 -28.17 -23.84
CA SER A 52 10.86 -26.83 -23.56
C SER A 52 9.42 -26.81 -23.09
N THR A 53 9.16 -26.05 -22.03
CA THR A 53 7.82 -25.80 -21.51
C THR A 53 7.18 -24.56 -22.15
N VAL A 54 8.01 -23.60 -22.58
CA VAL A 54 7.60 -22.34 -23.20
C VAL A 54 8.29 -22.18 -24.56
N PHE A 55 7.54 -21.80 -25.59
CA PHE A 55 8.09 -21.43 -26.90
C PHE A 55 8.05 -19.92 -27.09
N CYS A 56 9.20 -19.27 -27.19
CA CYS A 56 9.32 -17.84 -27.38
C CYS A 56 9.62 -17.54 -28.86
N LEU A 57 8.69 -16.90 -29.56
CA LEU A 57 8.85 -16.52 -30.96
C LEU A 57 9.18 -15.04 -31.09
N PHE A 58 10.38 -14.70 -31.54
CA PHE A 58 10.78 -13.32 -31.82
C PHE A 58 10.43 -12.96 -33.26
N ILE A 59 9.45 -12.07 -33.42
CA ILE A 59 8.87 -11.68 -34.71
C ILE A 59 9.54 -10.40 -35.20
N SER A 60 10.26 -10.52 -36.31
CA SER A 60 10.87 -9.45 -37.09
C SER A 60 10.58 -9.69 -38.58
N ASN A 61 10.83 -8.70 -39.42
CA ASN A 61 10.74 -8.93 -40.87
C ASN A 61 11.62 -10.11 -41.32
N LYS A 62 12.80 -10.26 -40.72
CA LYS A 62 13.76 -11.31 -41.07
C LYS A 62 13.37 -12.69 -40.52
N SER A 63 12.71 -12.76 -39.36
CA SER A 63 12.29 -14.05 -38.79
C SER A 63 11.08 -14.62 -39.51
N LEU A 64 10.16 -13.79 -40.01
CA LEU A 64 9.01 -14.24 -40.81
C LEU A 64 9.42 -14.80 -42.19
N ASP A 65 10.56 -14.37 -42.71
CA ASP A 65 11.11 -14.84 -43.99
C ASP A 65 12.06 -16.05 -43.82
N SER A 66 12.39 -16.45 -42.58
CA SER A 66 13.28 -17.59 -42.29
C SER A 66 12.54 -18.93 -42.39
N GLU A 67 13.08 -19.85 -43.18
CA GLU A 67 12.54 -21.22 -43.29
C GLU A 67 12.66 -22.00 -41.97
N TRP A 68 13.76 -21.82 -41.23
CA TRP A 68 13.97 -22.47 -39.93
C TRP A 68 12.93 -22.05 -38.90
N VAL A 69 12.66 -20.75 -38.81
CA VAL A 69 11.65 -20.21 -37.87
C VAL A 69 10.26 -20.74 -38.20
N ARG A 70 9.92 -20.92 -39.49
CA ARG A 70 8.64 -21.53 -39.89
C ARG A 70 8.54 -22.98 -39.44
N GLN A 71 9.61 -23.76 -39.58
CA GLN A 71 9.65 -25.15 -39.09
C GLN A 71 9.51 -25.22 -37.56
N GLU A 72 10.15 -24.31 -36.83
CA GLU A 72 10.03 -24.20 -35.37
C GLU A 72 8.59 -23.86 -34.93
N ILE A 73 7.95 -22.91 -35.62
CA ILE A 73 6.54 -22.54 -35.39
C ILE A 73 5.61 -23.75 -35.59
N ASP A 74 5.79 -24.48 -36.68
CA ASP A 74 4.99 -25.67 -36.97
C ASP A 74 5.21 -26.75 -35.91
N GLY A 75 6.47 -26.99 -35.53
CA GLY A 75 6.84 -27.93 -34.46
C GLY A 75 6.28 -27.56 -33.09
N ALA A 76 6.21 -26.26 -32.76
CA ALA A 76 5.62 -25.75 -31.53
C ALA A 76 4.09 -25.94 -31.51
N SER A 77 3.41 -25.76 -32.65
CA SER A 77 1.96 -25.93 -32.75
C SER A 77 1.52 -27.37 -32.43
N VAL A 78 2.26 -28.36 -32.94
CA VAL A 78 2.01 -29.79 -32.67
C VAL A 78 2.19 -30.11 -31.18
N ARG A 79 3.25 -29.57 -30.57
CA ARG A 79 3.57 -29.82 -29.16
C ARG A 79 2.60 -29.16 -28.20
N LEU A 80 2.13 -27.95 -28.53
CA LEU A 80 1.06 -27.28 -27.79
C LEU A 80 -0.22 -28.13 -27.79
N ALA A 81 -0.60 -28.70 -28.95
CA ALA A 81 -1.77 -29.57 -29.04
C ALA A 81 -1.61 -30.88 -28.24
N SER A 82 -0.39 -31.42 -28.16
CA SER A 82 -0.07 -32.62 -27.36
C SER A 82 0.06 -32.36 -25.85
N GLY A 83 0.14 -31.09 -25.43
CA GLY A 83 0.34 -30.69 -24.03
C GLY A 83 1.78 -30.79 -23.51
N SER A 84 2.75 -31.21 -24.33
CA SER A 84 4.18 -31.21 -23.98
C SER A 84 4.71 -29.78 -23.82
N LEU A 85 4.28 -28.88 -24.69
CA LEU A 85 4.54 -27.44 -24.60
C LEU A 85 3.33 -26.75 -23.98
N LYS A 86 3.54 -25.98 -22.90
CA LYS A 86 2.44 -25.37 -22.15
C LYS A 86 2.08 -23.97 -22.63
N TYR A 87 3.05 -23.19 -23.09
CA TYR A 87 2.84 -21.79 -23.46
C TYR A 87 3.60 -21.42 -24.72
N ILE A 88 2.92 -20.67 -25.60
CA ILE A 88 3.55 -19.99 -26.73
C ILE A 88 3.56 -18.49 -26.43
N TYR A 89 4.73 -17.87 -26.58
CA TYR A 89 4.98 -16.48 -26.26
C TYR A 89 5.57 -15.74 -27.47
N PRO A 90 4.71 -15.20 -28.36
CA PRO A 90 5.16 -14.42 -29.49
C PRO A 90 5.45 -12.96 -29.08
N ILE A 91 6.63 -12.46 -29.48
CA ILE A 91 7.12 -11.12 -29.16
C ILE A 91 7.47 -10.41 -30.46
N VAL A 92 6.80 -9.30 -30.76
CA VAL A 92 7.19 -8.47 -31.90
C VAL A 92 8.37 -7.60 -31.47
N ILE A 93 9.49 -7.69 -32.18
CA ILE A 93 10.71 -6.92 -31.88
C ILE A 93 11.01 -5.84 -32.92
N ASP A 94 10.32 -5.88 -34.06
CA ASP A 94 10.49 -4.97 -35.19
C ASP A 94 9.27 -4.06 -35.37
N ARG A 95 9.48 -2.74 -35.35
CA ARG A 95 8.42 -1.72 -35.53
C ARG A 95 7.73 -1.79 -36.90
N SER A 96 8.38 -2.38 -37.90
CA SER A 96 7.85 -2.49 -39.26
C SER A 96 6.86 -3.64 -39.44
N VAL A 97 6.73 -4.54 -38.46
CA VAL A 97 5.82 -5.68 -38.52
C VAL A 97 4.54 -5.37 -37.72
N ALA A 98 3.40 -5.40 -38.41
CA ALA A 98 2.10 -5.24 -37.77
C ALA A 98 1.57 -6.59 -37.23
N HIS A 99 0.75 -6.55 -36.18
CA HIS A 99 0.12 -7.74 -35.58
C HIS A 99 -0.76 -8.54 -36.56
N ASP A 100 -1.23 -7.92 -37.65
CA ASP A 100 -2.08 -8.55 -38.67
C ASP A 100 -1.32 -9.02 -39.92
N ASP A 101 0.04 -8.96 -39.92
CA ASP A 101 0.87 -9.38 -41.05
C ASP A 101 0.49 -10.80 -41.54
N PRO A 102 0.21 -10.97 -42.85
CA PRO A 102 -0.27 -12.24 -43.40
C PRO A 102 0.73 -13.39 -43.29
N ARG A 103 2.03 -13.11 -43.15
CA ARG A 103 3.08 -14.13 -42.95
C ARG A 103 3.01 -14.75 -41.55
N ILE A 104 2.36 -14.10 -40.60
CA ILE A 104 2.13 -14.67 -39.27
C ILE A 104 0.99 -15.70 -39.36
N PRO A 105 1.19 -16.95 -38.89
CA PRO A 105 0.16 -17.98 -38.91
C PRO A 105 -1.16 -17.52 -38.31
N LYS A 106 -2.27 -17.94 -38.93
CA LYS A 106 -3.62 -17.53 -38.51
C LYS A 106 -3.91 -17.87 -37.04
N TRP A 107 -3.49 -19.04 -36.58
CA TRP A 107 -3.69 -19.48 -35.20
C TRP A 107 -2.92 -18.63 -34.17
N LEU A 108 -1.78 -18.03 -34.55
CA LEU A 108 -1.05 -17.08 -33.71
C LEU A 108 -1.77 -15.73 -33.66
N ARG A 109 -2.22 -15.23 -34.82
CA ARG A 109 -2.93 -13.94 -34.91
C ARG A 109 -4.27 -13.93 -34.18
N GLU A 110 -4.98 -15.05 -34.18
CA GLU A 110 -6.33 -15.15 -33.59
C GLU A 110 -6.31 -15.45 -32.08
N ASN A 111 -5.30 -16.19 -31.59
CA ASN A 111 -5.29 -16.69 -30.21
C ASN A 111 -4.23 -16.04 -29.31
N TYR A 112 -3.30 -15.27 -29.87
CA TYR A 112 -2.19 -14.68 -29.10
C TYR A 112 -2.12 -13.16 -29.24
N ASN A 113 -1.64 -12.52 -28.17
CA ASN A 113 -1.49 -11.08 -28.10
C ASN A 113 -0.08 -10.68 -28.56
N LEU A 114 0.05 -10.30 -29.83
CA LEU A 114 1.30 -9.88 -30.45
C LEU A 114 1.63 -8.43 -30.04
N ARG A 115 2.47 -8.27 -29.02
CA ARG A 115 2.91 -6.95 -28.52
C ARG A 115 4.31 -6.59 -29.00
N LEU A 116 4.52 -5.31 -29.31
CA LEU A 116 5.83 -4.78 -29.62
C LEU A 116 6.62 -4.59 -28.31
N VAL A 117 7.80 -5.20 -28.23
CA VAL A 117 8.75 -5.01 -27.14
C VAL A 117 10.07 -4.61 -27.76
N THR A 118 10.40 -3.32 -27.71
CA THR A 118 11.64 -2.81 -28.31
C THR A 118 12.86 -3.02 -27.42
N ARG A 119 12.66 -3.15 -26.10
CA ARG A 119 13.73 -3.32 -25.12
C ARG A 119 13.93 -4.81 -24.80
N PRO A 120 15.07 -5.43 -25.14
CA PRO A 120 15.33 -6.85 -24.89
C PRO A 120 15.30 -7.21 -23.39
N VAL A 121 15.67 -6.27 -22.51
CA VAL A 121 15.60 -6.44 -21.05
C VAL A 121 14.16 -6.69 -20.56
N ILE A 122 13.17 -6.07 -21.20
CA ILE A 122 11.77 -6.27 -20.84
C ILE A 122 11.28 -7.62 -21.37
N ALA A 123 11.69 -8.02 -22.58
CA ALA A 123 11.37 -9.34 -23.12
C ALA A 123 11.93 -10.48 -22.25
N ALA A 124 13.20 -10.39 -21.83
CA ALA A 124 13.82 -11.39 -20.95
C ALA A 124 13.02 -11.59 -19.65
N ARG A 125 12.66 -10.49 -18.97
CA ARG A 125 11.87 -10.55 -17.73
C ARG A 125 10.49 -11.18 -17.92
N ARG A 126 9.81 -10.87 -19.04
CA ARG A 126 8.51 -11.48 -19.36
C ARG A 126 8.64 -12.98 -19.65
N ILE A 127 9.69 -13.40 -20.33
CA ILE A 127 9.96 -14.83 -20.58
C ILE A 127 10.21 -15.57 -19.25
N GLN A 128 11.05 -15.00 -18.38
CA GLN A 128 11.32 -15.57 -17.06
C GLN A 128 10.04 -15.68 -16.23
N GLN A 129 9.16 -14.67 -16.31
CA GLN A 129 7.88 -14.73 -15.63
C GLN A 129 6.93 -15.80 -16.19
N LYS A 130 6.92 -16.02 -17.51
CA LYS A 130 6.16 -17.11 -18.12
C LYS A 130 6.62 -18.47 -17.65
N LEU A 131 7.93 -18.67 -17.51
CA LEU A 131 8.49 -19.90 -16.92
C LEU A 131 8.02 -20.10 -15.48
N ARG A 132 8.00 -19.04 -14.65
CA ARG A 132 7.47 -19.09 -13.28
C ARG A 132 5.98 -19.39 -13.23
N GLN A 133 5.17 -18.75 -14.07
CA GLN A 133 3.73 -19.02 -14.19
C GLN A 133 3.43 -20.46 -14.59
N ALA A 134 4.26 -21.05 -15.46
CA ALA A 134 4.11 -22.44 -15.84
C ALA A 134 4.26 -23.42 -14.66
N SER A 135 4.97 -23.01 -13.60
CA SER A 135 5.06 -23.75 -12.34
C SER A 135 3.80 -23.57 -11.46
N TRP A 136 3.12 -22.42 -11.56
CA TRP A 136 1.91 -22.07 -10.78
C TRP A 136 0.61 -22.65 -11.29
N ALA A 137 0.56 -23.20 -12.51
CA ALA A 137 -0.65 -23.60 -13.22
C ALA A 137 -1.42 -24.82 -12.63
N LYS A 138 -1.43 -24.99 -11.30
CA LYS A 138 -2.04 -26.12 -10.59
C LYS A 138 -3.56 -26.03 -10.43
N HIS A 139 -4.23 -24.90 -10.70
CA HIS A 139 -5.67 -24.76 -10.42
C HIS A 139 -6.48 -24.07 -11.53
N PRO A 140 -7.10 -24.83 -12.47
CA PRO A 140 -8.02 -24.30 -13.47
C PRO A 140 -9.20 -23.51 -12.87
N LYS A 141 -9.70 -23.93 -11.70
CA LYS A 141 -10.82 -23.30 -10.98
C LYS A 141 -10.57 -21.83 -10.60
N LEU A 142 -9.32 -21.43 -10.34
CA LEU A 142 -8.97 -20.04 -10.02
C LEU A 142 -9.29 -19.09 -11.18
N ARG A 143 -9.01 -19.50 -12.43
CA ARG A 143 -9.30 -18.70 -13.62
C ARG A 143 -10.79 -18.52 -13.86
N GLU A 144 -11.60 -19.55 -13.57
CA GLU A 144 -13.05 -19.46 -13.68
C GLU A 144 -13.63 -18.53 -12.61
N ARG A 145 -13.11 -18.59 -11.38
CA ARG A 145 -13.45 -17.65 -10.29
C ARG A 145 -13.11 -16.20 -10.63
N GLU A 146 -11.92 -15.93 -11.14
CA GLU A 146 -11.51 -14.58 -11.56
C GLU A 146 -12.39 -14.02 -12.69
N ARG A 147 -12.93 -14.89 -13.55
CA ARG A 147 -13.83 -14.53 -14.64
C ARG A 147 -15.29 -14.43 -14.20
N ALA A 148 -15.64 -14.83 -12.98
CA ALA A 148 -17.00 -14.74 -12.46
C ALA A 148 -17.44 -13.28 -12.40
N PHE A 149 -18.45 -12.93 -13.21
CA PHE A 149 -18.99 -11.58 -13.27
C PHE A 149 -20.51 -11.64 -13.44
N VAL A 150 -21.21 -10.91 -12.59
CA VAL A 150 -22.68 -10.92 -12.54
C VAL A 150 -23.18 -9.50 -12.29
N GLY A 151 -24.26 -9.12 -12.99
CA GLY A 151 -24.92 -7.83 -12.79
C GLY A 151 -24.20 -6.66 -13.46
N ARG A 152 -24.37 -5.46 -12.89
CA ARG A 152 -23.83 -4.19 -13.42
C ARG A 152 -24.25 -3.86 -14.86
N ASN A 153 -25.42 -4.37 -15.28
CA ASN A 153 -25.94 -4.22 -16.64
C ASN A 153 -26.09 -2.74 -17.03
N LYS A 154 -26.54 -1.88 -16.10
CA LYS A 154 -26.69 -0.43 -16.34
C LYS A 154 -25.36 0.24 -16.68
N GLN A 155 -24.28 -0.15 -16.01
CA GLN A 155 -22.96 0.42 -16.24
C GLN A 155 -22.37 -0.09 -17.55
N ILE A 156 -22.54 -1.37 -17.86
CA ILE A 156 -22.14 -1.96 -19.15
C ILE A 156 -22.89 -1.26 -20.31
N GLU A 157 -24.20 -1.06 -20.18
CA GLU A 157 -25.00 -0.34 -21.15
C GLU A 157 -24.52 1.12 -21.31
N ALA A 158 -24.09 1.78 -20.24
CA ALA A 158 -23.53 3.13 -20.32
C ALA A 158 -22.21 3.17 -21.11
N PHE A 159 -21.36 2.15 -20.97
CA PHE A 159 -20.16 1.98 -21.81
C PHE A 159 -20.54 1.81 -23.29
N GLU A 160 -21.47 0.91 -23.60
CA GLU A 160 -21.98 0.68 -24.97
C GLU A 160 -22.49 1.97 -25.60
N ARG A 161 -23.45 2.63 -24.93
CA ARG A 161 -24.01 3.90 -25.41
C ARG A 161 -22.95 4.96 -25.69
N ARG A 162 -21.91 5.05 -24.85
CA ARG A 162 -20.84 6.04 -25.05
C ARG A 162 -19.91 5.68 -26.20
N PHE A 163 -19.55 4.41 -26.35
CA PHE A 163 -18.59 3.96 -27.37
C PHE A 163 -19.21 3.78 -28.75
N ASP A 164 -20.53 3.58 -28.81
CA ASP A 164 -21.33 3.47 -30.03
C ASP A 164 -21.95 4.83 -30.44
N ASP A 165 -21.72 5.90 -29.68
CA ASP A 165 -22.10 7.27 -30.07
C ASP A 165 -21.10 7.83 -31.09
N TYR A 166 -21.40 7.61 -32.37
CA TYR A 166 -20.62 8.12 -33.50
C TYR A 166 -20.71 9.64 -33.70
N SER A 167 -21.58 10.35 -32.96
CA SER A 167 -21.65 11.82 -33.03
C SER A 167 -20.50 12.50 -32.28
N GLN A 168 -19.80 11.76 -31.42
CA GLN A 168 -18.68 12.25 -30.61
C GLN A 168 -17.43 11.37 -30.82
N PRO A 169 -16.22 11.93 -30.71
CA PRO A 169 -15.01 11.12 -30.72
C PRO A 169 -15.03 10.14 -29.53
N LYS A 170 -14.41 8.97 -29.67
CA LYS A 170 -14.28 8.01 -28.56
C LYS A 170 -13.51 8.62 -27.39
N PRO A 171 -13.88 8.30 -26.14
CA PRO A 171 -13.20 8.88 -24.97
C PRO A 171 -11.77 8.37 -24.90
N VAL A 172 -10.83 9.26 -24.59
CA VAL A 172 -9.42 8.91 -24.34
C VAL A 172 -9.29 8.16 -23.02
N LEU A 173 -10.05 8.63 -22.03
CA LEU A 173 -10.07 8.13 -20.67
C LEU A 173 -11.48 7.65 -20.29
N SER A 174 -11.58 6.44 -19.77
CA SER A 174 -12.78 5.93 -19.10
C SER A 174 -12.51 5.68 -17.62
N VAL A 175 -13.24 6.34 -16.73
CA VAL A 175 -13.07 6.23 -15.27
C VAL A 175 -14.22 5.43 -14.66
N VAL A 176 -13.90 4.39 -13.90
CA VAL A 176 -14.84 3.65 -13.05
C VAL A 176 -14.49 3.91 -11.60
N GLY A 177 -15.29 4.73 -10.93
CA GLY A 177 -15.05 5.12 -9.55
C GLY A 177 -15.93 4.37 -8.55
N GLY A 178 -15.37 4.00 -7.41
CA GLY A 178 -16.11 3.35 -6.32
C GLY A 178 -15.19 2.90 -5.19
N PRO A 179 -15.75 2.45 -4.05
CA PRO A 179 -14.94 1.98 -2.93
C PRO A 179 -14.06 0.78 -3.32
N SER A 180 -13.02 0.52 -2.53
CA SER A 180 -12.15 -0.64 -2.69
C SER A 180 -12.99 -1.94 -2.69
N SER A 181 -12.54 -2.97 -3.41
CA SER A 181 -13.23 -4.27 -3.51
C SER A 181 -14.61 -4.29 -4.19
N ILE A 182 -15.09 -3.18 -4.77
CA ILE A 182 -16.42 -3.15 -5.41
C ILE A 182 -16.48 -3.71 -6.85
N GLY A 183 -15.37 -4.24 -7.37
CA GLY A 183 -15.31 -4.84 -8.71
C GLY A 183 -15.08 -3.86 -9.87
N ARG A 184 -14.43 -2.70 -9.62
CA ARG A 184 -14.11 -1.66 -10.62
C ARG A 184 -13.33 -2.21 -11.83
N ARG A 185 -12.22 -2.93 -11.56
CA ARG A 185 -11.38 -3.56 -12.58
C ARG A 185 -12.16 -4.61 -13.37
N THR A 186 -12.93 -5.45 -12.67
CA THR A 186 -13.75 -6.51 -13.28
C THR A 186 -14.80 -5.93 -14.23
N LEU A 187 -15.44 -4.80 -13.87
CA LEU A 187 -16.36 -4.09 -14.77
C LEU A 187 -15.65 -3.62 -16.04
N ILE A 188 -14.49 -2.96 -15.91
CA ILE A 188 -13.70 -2.46 -17.06
C ILE A 188 -13.38 -3.60 -18.02
N LEU A 189 -12.87 -4.72 -17.50
CA LEU A 189 -12.52 -5.89 -18.31
C LEU A 189 -13.73 -6.46 -19.06
N ASN A 190 -14.88 -6.58 -18.38
CA ASN A 190 -16.11 -7.08 -19.01
C ASN A 190 -16.68 -6.10 -20.04
N ALA A 191 -16.63 -4.79 -19.78
CA ALA A 191 -17.03 -3.77 -20.74
C ALA A 191 -16.15 -3.82 -22.01
N LEU A 192 -14.83 -3.92 -21.85
CA LEU A 192 -13.89 -4.01 -22.96
C LEU A 192 -14.12 -5.24 -23.84
N ARG A 193 -14.39 -6.40 -23.22
CA ARG A 193 -14.75 -7.64 -23.94
C ARG A 193 -16.06 -7.48 -24.70
N LYS A 194 -17.09 -6.92 -24.06
CA LYS A 194 -18.41 -6.76 -24.66
C LYS A 194 -18.42 -5.78 -25.84
N LEU A 195 -17.65 -4.69 -25.75
CA LEU A 195 -17.50 -3.70 -26.83
C LEU A 195 -16.70 -4.24 -28.04
N ALA A 196 -16.26 -5.50 -28.02
CA ALA A 196 -15.38 -6.11 -29.03
C ALA A 196 -14.12 -5.27 -29.33
N LEU A 197 -13.71 -4.42 -28.38
CA LEU A 197 -12.46 -3.65 -28.49
C LEU A 197 -11.24 -4.57 -28.36
N VAL A 198 -11.46 -5.81 -27.90
CA VAL A 198 -10.47 -6.85 -27.69
C VAL A 198 -11.04 -8.25 -27.94
N GLY A 199 -10.16 -9.21 -28.23
CA GLY A 199 -10.50 -10.63 -28.26
C GLY A 199 -10.83 -11.17 -26.85
N PRO A 200 -11.51 -12.33 -26.75
CA PRO A 200 -12.06 -12.87 -25.51
C PRO A 200 -11.00 -13.13 -24.42
N ASP A 201 -9.77 -13.48 -24.81
CA ASP A 201 -8.68 -13.83 -23.91
C ASP A 201 -7.56 -12.77 -23.82
N LYS A 202 -7.81 -11.54 -24.29
CA LYS A 202 -6.79 -10.47 -24.25
C LYS A 202 -6.66 -9.86 -22.86
N ASP A 203 -5.50 -10.05 -22.23
CA ASP A 203 -5.10 -9.35 -21.01
C ASP A 203 -4.61 -7.93 -21.31
N PHE A 204 -4.69 -7.04 -20.31
CA PHE A 204 -4.27 -5.65 -20.39
C PHE A 204 -3.13 -5.39 -19.41
N PRO A 205 -2.13 -4.56 -19.76
CA PRO A 205 -1.19 -4.07 -18.78
C PRO A 205 -1.92 -3.27 -17.70
N VAL A 206 -1.64 -3.62 -16.45
CA VAL A 206 -2.21 -2.99 -15.26
C VAL A 206 -1.15 -2.15 -14.57
N LEU A 207 -1.43 -0.85 -14.45
CA LEU A 207 -0.52 0.14 -13.85
C LEU A 207 -1.08 0.58 -12.50
N PRO A 208 -0.50 0.17 -11.37
CA PRO A 208 -0.92 0.64 -10.06
C PRO A 208 -0.30 2.00 -9.75
N LEU A 209 -1.13 2.92 -9.24
CA LEU A 209 -0.72 4.23 -8.72
C LEU A 209 -1.38 4.48 -7.36
N ASP A 210 -0.55 4.57 -6.32
CA ASP A 210 -0.98 5.03 -5.02
C ASP A 210 -1.15 6.56 -4.96
N ARG A 211 -1.83 7.05 -3.92
CA ARG A 211 -2.08 8.48 -3.68
C ARG A 211 -0.85 9.40 -3.56
N HIS A 212 0.36 8.85 -3.46
CA HIS A 212 1.62 9.60 -3.35
C HIS A 212 2.46 9.49 -4.62
N ALA A 213 1.98 8.75 -5.63
CA ALA A 213 2.58 8.73 -6.95
C ALA A 213 2.44 10.11 -7.62
N SER A 214 3.41 10.45 -8.46
CA SER A 214 3.44 11.66 -9.27
C SER A 214 3.41 11.34 -10.77
N ILE A 215 3.43 12.37 -11.61
CA ILE A 215 3.50 12.20 -13.07
C ILE A 215 4.73 11.37 -13.49
N GLU A 216 5.83 11.49 -12.76
CA GLU A 216 7.03 10.71 -12.99
C GLU A 216 6.75 9.22 -12.82
N ASP A 217 6.10 8.80 -11.73
CA ASP A 217 5.71 7.38 -11.58
C ASP A 217 4.88 6.91 -12.77
N PHE A 218 3.89 7.71 -13.21
CA PHE A 218 3.08 7.35 -14.38
C PHE A 218 3.91 7.15 -15.65
N ILE A 219 4.83 8.08 -15.96
CA ILE A 219 5.77 7.97 -17.08
C ILE A 219 6.62 6.70 -16.93
N LEU A 220 7.15 6.44 -15.73
CA LEU A 220 8.01 5.30 -15.48
C LEU A 220 7.28 3.96 -15.70
N ARG A 221 6.00 3.89 -15.30
CA ARG A 221 5.12 2.73 -15.51
C ARG A 221 4.77 2.51 -16.98
N LEU A 222 4.61 3.58 -17.76
CA LEU A 222 4.42 3.46 -19.21
C LEU A 222 5.67 2.92 -19.91
N LEU A 223 6.86 3.33 -19.47
CA LEU A 223 8.13 2.82 -20.02
C LEU A 223 8.39 1.34 -19.69
N ASP A 224 7.90 0.84 -18.55
CA ASP A 224 7.95 -0.59 -18.21
C ASP A 224 7.18 -1.48 -19.20
N LEU A 225 6.29 -0.91 -20.02
CA LEU A 225 5.62 -1.63 -21.10
C LEU A 225 6.57 -2.02 -22.24
N GLY A 226 7.70 -1.33 -22.38
CA GLY A 226 8.75 -1.64 -23.36
C GLY A 226 8.44 -1.29 -24.81
N ALA A 227 7.33 -0.58 -25.05
CA ALA A 227 6.96 -0.06 -26.37
C ALA A 227 7.95 1.03 -26.86
N SER A 228 8.55 1.76 -25.92
CA SER A 228 9.41 2.93 -26.17
C SER A 228 10.89 2.63 -25.95
N GLY A 229 11.75 3.27 -26.75
CA GLY A 229 13.21 3.11 -26.69
C GLY A 229 13.98 3.82 -25.56
N PRO A 230 13.59 5.00 -25.04
CA PRO A 230 14.40 5.72 -24.05
C PRO A 230 14.44 4.98 -22.70
N SER A 231 15.59 5.03 -22.03
CA SER A 231 15.73 4.50 -20.67
C SER A 231 15.34 5.54 -19.62
N TYR A 232 15.16 5.09 -18.38
CA TYR A 232 14.83 5.96 -17.25
C TYR A 232 15.84 7.07 -17.03
N ALA A 233 17.12 6.72 -17.10
CA ALA A 233 18.20 7.64 -16.82
C ALA A 233 18.34 8.72 -17.90
N ASP A 234 17.88 8.46 -19.13
CA ASP A 234 17.93 9.40 -20.24
C ASP A 234 16.90 10.53 -20.11
N LEU A 235 15.78 10.26 -19.42
CA LEU A 235 14.69 11.22 -19.31
C LEU A 235 14.95 12.30 -18.26
N ASN A 236 15.74 12.01 -17.22
CA ASN A 236 16.09 12.94 -16.13
C ASN A 236 14.88 13.75 -15.64
N LEU A 237 13.79 13.06 -15.30
CA LEU A 237 12.48 13.66 -15.06
C LEU A 237 12.48 14.71 -13.94
N THR A 238 13.39 14.60 -12.98
CA THR A 238 13.48 15.51 -11.82
C THR A 238 13.89 16.93 -12.21
N GLU A 239 14.71 17.08 -13.25
CA GLU A 239 15.18 18.38 -13.73
C GLU A 239 14.21 19.05 -14.72
N ARG A 240 13.22 18.30 -15.23
CA ARG A 240 12.26 18.79 -16.20
C ARG A 240 11.13 19.58 -15.56
N LEU A 241 10.58 20.52 -16.33
CA LEU A 241 9.35 21.22 -15.96
C LEU A 241 8.12 20.31 -16.10
N LEU A 242 7.03 20.66 -15.43
CA LEU A 242 5.81 19.86 -15.44
C LEU A 242 5.24 19.67 -16.86
N ASP A 243 5.23 20.72 -17.68
CA ASP A 243 4.72 20.67 -19.06
C ASP A 243 5.56 19.77 -19.96
N GLU A 244 6.87 19.70 -19.73
CA GLU A 244 7.77 18.79 -20.46
C GLU A 244 7.47 17.33 -20.09
N LYS A 245 7.16 17.05 -18.82
CA LYS A 245 6.74 15.71 -18.36
C LYS A 245 5.40 15.32 -18.98
N VAL A 246 4.45 16.25 -19.05
CA VAL A 246 3.17 16.04 -19.74
C VAL A 246 3.40 15.68 -21.20
N ALA A 247 4.28 16.40 -21.90
CA ALA A 247 4.64 16.10 -23.29
C ALA A 247 5.23 14.69 -23.45
N ILE A 248 6.16 14.30 -22.57
CA ILE A 248 6.74 12.94 -22.56
C ILE A 248 5.64 11.88 -22.39
N ALA A 249 4.72 12.06 -21.42
CA ALA A 249 3.63 11.12 -21.20
C ALA A 249 2.69 11.00 -22.42
N VAL A 250 2.40 12.13 -23.09
CA VAL A 250 1.59 12.16 -24.32
C VAL A 250 2.28 11.42 -25.45
N ASP A 251 3.59 11.59 -25.64
CA ASP A 251 4.34 10.88 -26.69
C ASP A 251 4.38 9.37 -26.45
N LEU A 252 4.56 8.93 -25.20
CA LEU A 252 4.46 7.51 -24.84
C LEU A 252 3.06 6.95 -25.14
N LEU A 253 2.00 7.68 -24.80
CA LEU A 253 0.62 7.27 -25.09
C LEU A 253 0.31 7.27 -26.59
N LYS A 254 0.91 8.16 -27.38
CA LYS A 254 0.81 8.16 -28.84
C LYS A 254 1.41 6.89 -29.42
N GLU A 255 2.58 6.46 -28.94
CA GLU A 255 3.18 5.19 -29.35
C GLU A 255 2.23 4.02 -29.03
N LEU A 256 1.70 3.93 -27.81
CA LEU A 256 0.72 2.89 -27.45
C LEU A 256 -0.52 2.92 -28.35
N ALA A 257 -0.99 4.12 -28.72
CA ALA A 257 -2.12 4.27 -29.63
C ALA A 257 -1.84 3.71 -31.02
N THR A 258 -0.63 3.92 -31.56
CA THR A 258 -0.23 3.34 -32.85
C THR A 258 -0.21 1.81 -32.81
N LEU A 259 0.13 1.24 -31.65
CA LEU A 259 0.13 -0.20 -31.40
C LEU A 259 -1.25 -0.77 -31.06
N LYS A 260 -2.29 0.08 -30.99
CA LYS A 260 -3.64 -0.27 -30.50
C LYS A 260 -3.60 -0.92 -29.11
N GLU A 261 -2.61 -0.53 -28.30
CA GLU A 261 -2.48 -0.96 -26.91
C GLU A 261 -3.26 -0.04 -25.98
N ARG A 262 -3.76 -0.62 -24.89
CA ARG A 262 -4.60 0.06 -23.90
C ARG A 262 -4.11 -0.33 -22.52
N VAL A 263 -4.23 0.59 -21.57
CA VAL A 263 -3.75 0.40 -20.20
C VAL A 263 -4.91 0.50 -19.22
N ILE A 264 -4.89 -0.36 -18.21
CA ILE A 264 -5.75 -0.24 -17.04
C ILE A 264 -4.92 0.37 -15.92
N VAL A 265 -5.41 1.44 -15.31
CA VAL A 265 -4.75 2.06 -14.16
C VAL A 265 -5.57 1.77 -12.90
N LEU A 266 -4.92 1.22 -11.88
CA LEU A 266 -5.51 1.10 -10.53
C LEU A 266 -5.15 2.36 -9.77
N ASP A 267 -6.14 3.22 -9.55
CA ASP A 267 -5.95 4.54 -8.96
C ASP A 267 -6.48 4.57 -7.53
N GLU A 268 -5.55 4.66 -6.58
CA GLU A 268 -5.86 4.83 -5.15
C GLU A 268 -5.76 6.29 -4.72
N GLY A 269 -5.99 7.21 -5.67
CA GLY A 269 -6.23 8.61 -5.38
C GLY A 269 -5.24 9.61 -5.95
N CYS A 270 -4.42 9.16 -6.90
CA CYS A 270 -3.45 9.97 -7.62
C CYS A 270 -4.10 10.69 -8.81
N LEU A 271 -4.90 9.95 -9.59
CA LEU A 271 -5.46 10.46 -10.85
C LEU A 271 -6.79 11.15 -10.64
N VAL A 272 -7.74 10.47 -9.99
CA VAL A 272 -8.94 11.12 -9.46
C VAL A 272 -8.65 11.41 -8.00
N THR A 273 -8.73 12.67 -7.59
CA THR A 273 -8.42 13.09 -6.23
C THR A 273 -9.64 12.92 -5.32
N PHE A 274 -9.45 13.10 -4.00
CA PHE A 274 -10.55 12.99 -3.03
C PHE A 274 -11.61 14.08 -3.23
N GLU A 275 -11.26 15.20 -3.87
CA GLU A 275 -12.17 16.25 -4.33
C GLU A 275 -13.00 15.83 -5.55
N ARG A 276 -12.83 14.58 -6.02
CA ARG A 276 -13.56 13.98 -7.15
C ARG A 276 -13.31 14.73 -8.46
N LYS A 277 -12.08 15.21 -8.66
CA LYS A 277 -11.58 15.85 -9.89
C LYS A 277 -10.37 15.10 -10.41
N LEU A 278 -10.01 15.29 -11.68
CA LEU A 278 -8.73 14.80 -12.19
C LEU A 278 -7.58 15.66 -11.66
N ALA A 279 -6.44 15.05 -11.37
CA ALA A 279 -5.20 15.76 -11.12
C ALA A 279 -4.87 16.67 -12.32
N PRO A 280 -4.41 17.92 -12.11
CA PRO A 280 -4.23 18.88 -13.19
C PRO A 280 -3.30 18.39 -14.31
N TRP A 281 -2.16 17.79 -13.96
CA TRP A 281 -1.23 17.23 -14.93
C TRP A 281 -1.84 16.09 -15.75
N PHE A 282 -2.70 15.28 -15.15
CA PHE A 282 -3.36 14.16 -15.85
C PHE A 282 -4.49 14.66 -16.75
N ALA A 283 -5.24 15.67 -16.31
CA ALA A 283 -6.21 16.35 -17.16
C ALA A 283 -5.54 16.96 -18.40
N ALA A 284 -4.37 17.57 -18.25
CA ALA A 284 -3.59 18.12 -19.37
C ALA A 284 -3.18 17.03 -20.39
N ILE A 285 -2.78 15.84 -19.93
CA ILE A 285 -2.49 14.69 -20.79
C ILE A 285 -3.75 14.27 -21.57
N VAL A 286 -4.86 14.04 -20.86
CA VAL A 286 -6.10 13.48 -21.44
C VAL A 286 -6.77 14.45 -22.43
N SER A 287 -6.64 15.75 -22.19
CA SER A 287 -7.17 16.80 -23.07
C SER A 287 -6.26 17.12 -24.27
N ASN A 288 -5.13 16.44 -24.42
CA ASN A 288 -4.23 16.69 -25.54
C ASN A 288 -4.85 16.27 -26.88
N VAL A 289 -4.77 17.15 -27.87
CA VAL A 289 -5.38 16.96 -29.19
C VAL A 289 -4.89 15.69 -29.90
N ASP A 290 -3.62 15.32 -29.73
CA ASP A 290 -3.00 14.15 -30.37
C ASP A 290 -3.62 12.81 -29.90
N LEU A 291 -4.28 12.81 -28.74
CA LEU A 291 -4.92 11.63 -28.17
C LEU A 291 -6.41 11.55 -28.52
N THR A 292 -7.01 12.63 -29.03
CA THR A 292 -8.45 12.72 -29.27
C THR A 292 -8.98 11.54 -30.10
N GLY A 293 -10.07 10.92 -29.62
CA GLY A 293 -10.72 9.81 -30.32
C GLY A 293 -10.04 8.46 -30.16
N LYS A 294 -8.93 8.37 -29.41
CA LYS A 294 -8.19 7.13 -29.17
C LYS A 294 -8.50 6.60 -27.75
N PRO A 295 -9.27 5.51 -27.59
CA PRO A 295 -9.56 4.95 -26.28
C PRO A 295 -8.35 4.18 -25.74
N LEU A 296 -7.56 4.83 -24.90
CA LEU A 296 -6.26 4.35 -24.43
C LEU A 296 -6.26 3.93 -22.97
N MET A 297 -6.93 4.70 -22.10
CA MET A 297 -6.79 4.57 -20.65
C MET A 297 -8.12 4.21 -19.98
N PHE A 298 -8.08 3.22 -19.11
CA PHE A 298 -9.21 2.79 -18.29
C PHE A 298 -8.82 2.80 -16.83
N VAL A 299 -9.42 3.68 -16.03
CA VAL A 299 -9.00 3.91 -14.64
C VAL A 299 -10.03 3.31 -13.69
N ALA A 300 -9.60 2.36 -12.86
CA ALA A 300 -10.34 1.89 -11.70
C ALA A 300 -9.96 2.76 -10.49
N SER A 301 -10.76 3.78 -10.19
CA SER A 301 -10.43 4.80 -9.18
C SER A 301 -11.19 4.62 -7.87
N ARG A 302 -10.55 4.94 -6.74
CA ARG A 302 -11.17 4.92 -5.40
C ARG A 302 -12.32 5.90 -5.29
N TRP A 303 -12.25 6.99 -6.04
CA TRP A 303 -13.29 8.02 -6.03
C TRP A 303 -13.93 8.16 -7.41
N ALA A 304 -15.25 8.30 -7.41
CA ALA A 304 -15.98 8.62 -8.63
C ALA A 304 -15.80 10.09 -8.98
N LEU A 305 -15.39 10.37 -10.22
CA LEU A 305 -15.32 11.72 -10.75
C LEU A 305 -16.66 12.42 -10.58
N ASN A 306 -16.64 13.68 -10.17
CA ASN A 306 -17.89 14.43 -10.02
C ASN A 306 -18.52 14.67 -11.42
N PRO A 307 -19.86 14.65 -11.55
CA PRO A 307 -20.50 14.81 -12.85
C PRO A 307 -20.17 16.13 -13.57
N GLY A 308 -19.91 17.21 -12.82
CA GLY A 308 -19.54 18.51 -13.39
C GLY A 308 -18.19 18.51 -14.09
N SER A 309 -17.17 17.93 -13.45
CA SER A 309 -15.80 17.83 -13.98
C SER A 309 -15.74 16.84 -15.13
N ALA A 310 -16.49 15.73 -15.04
CA ALA A 310 -16.66 14.81 -16.15
C ALA A 310 -17.23 15.51 -17.39
N ARG A 311 -18.28 16.34 -17.23
CA ARG A 311 -18.86 17.12 -18.32
C ARG A 311 -17.88 18.13 -18.92
N ASN A 312 -17.08 18.82 -18.10
CA ASN A 312 -16.10 19.80 -18.57
C ASN A 312 -14.99 19.18 -19.42
N LEU A 313 -14.70 17.90 -19.20
CA LEU A 313 -13.67 17.14 -19.93
C LEU A 313 -14.27 16.27 -21.05
N SER A 314 -15.59 16.33 -21.26
CA SER A 314 -16.26 15.67 -22.38
C SER A 314 -15.88 16.36 -23.69
N PRO A 315 -15.66 15.62 -24.80
CA PRO A 315 -15.86 14.17 -24.97
C PRO A 315 -14.66 13.30 -24.59
N ALA A 316 -13.52 13.87 -24.21
CA ALA A 316 -12.29 13.13 -23.95
C ALA A 316 -12.38 12.18 -22.74
N VAL A 317 -13.27 12.47 -21.79
CA VAL A 317 -13.48 11.66 -20.58
C VAL A 317 -14.89 11.07 -20.55
N PHE A 318 -14.96 9.77 -20.28
CA PHE A 318 -16.17 9.08 -19.84
C PHE A 318 -16.01 8.65 -18.37
N SER A 319 -17.07 8.72 -17.58
CA SER A 319 -17.03 8.29 -16.18
C SER A 319 -18.30 7.57 -15.75
N CYS A 320 -18.16 6.48 -15.00
CA CYS A 320 -19.25 5.84 -14.29
C CYS A 320 -18.90 5.58 -12.82
N ALA A 321 -19.91 5.51 -11.97
CA ALA A 321 -19.76 5.21 -10.54
C ALA A 321 -20.34 3.82 -10.22
N LEU A 322 -19.66 3.10 -9.33
CA LEU A 322 -20.12 1.84 -8.75
C LEU A 322 -20.53 2.04 -7.30
N GLY A 323 -21.72 1.54 -6.97
CA GLY A 323 -22.17 1.36 -5.60
C GLY A 323 -22.13 -0.11 -5.20
N GLU A 324 -22.64 -0.39 -4.01
CA GLU A 324 -22.85 -1.75 -3.52
C GLU A 324 -23.71 -2.61 -4.48
N PHE A 325 -23.57 -3.92 -4.38
CA PHE A 325 -24.47 -4.85 -5.06
C PHE A 325 -25.86 -4.80 -4.46
N ASP A 326 -26.87 -4.88 -5.32
CA ASP A 326 -28.24 -5.10 -4.85
C ASP A 326 -28.44 -6.55 -4.35
N PRO A 327 -29.51 -6.84 -3.59
CA PRO A 327 -29.79 -8.20 -3.09
C PRO A 327 -29.85 -9.29 -4.17
N SER A 328 -30.25 -8.93 -5.39
CA SER A 328 -30.34 -9.86 -6.51
C SER A 328 -28.96 -10.13 -7.12
N GLU A 329 -28.12 -9.10 -7.27
CA GLU A 329 -26.73 -9.22 -7.71
C GLU A 329 -25.91 -10.10 -6.76
N ARG A 330 -26.04 -9.91 -5.43
CA ARG A 330 -25.35 -10.74 -4.42
C ARG A 330 -25.73 -12.22 -4.54
N ARG A 331 -27.03 -12.53 -4.55
CA ARG A 331 -27.54 -13.90 -4.68
C ARG A 331 -27.05 -14.59 -5.95
N ARG A 332 -27.07 -13.88 -7.09
CA ARG A 332 -26.62 -14.46 -8.36
C ARG A 332 -25.11 -14.69 -8.40
N LEU A 333 -24.30 -13.78 -7.83
CA LEU A 333 -22.85 -14.00 -7.74
C LEU A 333 -22.55 -15.19 -6.82
N PHE A 334 -23.22 -15.28 -5.68
CA PHE A 334 -23.07 -16.39 -4.74
C PHE A 334 -23.38 -17.73 -5.41
N ALA A 335 -24.53 -17.83 -6.08
CA ALA A 335 -24.91 -19.03 -6.83
C ALA A 335 -23.88 -19.41 -7.90
N ARG A 336 -23.36 -18.43 -8.65
CA ARG A 336 -22.36 -18.67 -9.70
C ARG A 336 -21.03 -19.19 -9.13
N LEU A 337 -20.61 -18.68 -7.98
CA LEU A 337 -19.38 -19.13 -7.32
C LEU A 337 -19.54 -20.54 -6.72
N LEU A 338 -20.70 -20.86 -6.13
CA LEU A 338 -21.00 -22.22 -5.66
C LEU A 338 -21.00 -23.24 -6.81
N GLU A 339 -21.50 -22.86 -7.98
CA GLU A 339 -21.45 -23.68 -9.20
C GLU A 339 -20.01 -23.97 -9.64
N ILE A 340 -19.14 -22.96 -9.63
CA ILE A 340 -17.71 -23.11 -9.97
C ILE A 340 -16.98 -24.01 -8.97
N GLU A 341 -17.33 -23.91 -7.69
CA GLU A 341 -16.74 -24.74 -6.62
C GLU A 341 -17.41 -26.13 -6.50
N GLU A 342 -18.43 -26.42 -7.30
CA GLU A 342 -19.19 -27.68 -7.27
C GLU A 342 -19.84 -27.94 -5.91
N ILE A 343 -20.20 -26.87 -5.18
CA ILE A 343 -20.83 -26.93 -3.86
C ILE A 343 -22.36 -26.90 -4.02
N VAL A 344 -23.03 -27.89 -3.46
CA VAL A 344 -24.50 -27.97 -3.43
C VAL A 344 -24.99 -27.61 -2.04
N LEU A 345 -25.80 -26.55 -1.96
CA LEU A 345 -26.49 -26.12 -0.73
C LEU A 345 -27.98 -26.48 -0.79
N SER A 346 -28.60 -26.66 0.38
CA SER A 346 -30.06 -26.68 0.47
C SER A 346 -30.61 -25.26 0.24
N ASN A 347 -31.89 -25.14 -0.14
CA ASN A 347 -32.51 -23.82 -0.30
C ASN A 347 -32.50 -23.01 1.00
N GLU A 348 -32.64 -23.66 2.14
CA GLU A 348 -32.62 -23.01 3.46
C GLU A 348 -31.21 -22.48 3.80
N ASP A 349 -30.18 -23.30 3.58
CA ASP A 349 -28.79 -22.88 3.78
C ASP A 349 -28.40 -21.75 2.82
N PHE A 350 -28.83 -21.84 1.56
CA PHE A 350 -28.56 -20.82 0.55
C PHE A 350 -29.15 -19.46 0.95
N GLU A 351 -30.43 -19.41 1.35
CA GLU A 351 -31.03 -18.15 1.81
C GLU A 351 -30.39 -17.65 3.09
N THR A 352 -30.03 -18.54 4.02
CA THR A 352 -29.32 -18.18 5.26
C THR A 352 -28.00 -17.46 4.96
N PHE A 353 -27.15 -18.04 4.11
CA PHE A 353 -25.91 -17.37 3.70
C PHE A 353 -26.16 -16.10 2.89
N ALA A 354 -27.11 -16.12 1.95
CA ALA A 354 -27.40 -14.97 1.11
C ALA A 354 -27.88 -13.74 1.89
N ASP A 355 -28.57 -13.95 3.02
CA ASP A 355 -29.04 -12.88 3.90
C ASP A 355 -27.92 -12.32 4.80
N LEU A 356 -26.87 -13.10 5.07
CA LEU A 356 -25.67 -12.63 5.78
C LEU A 356 -24.82 -11.70 4.91
N LEU A 357 -24.78 -11.91 3.59
CA LEU A 357 -23.93 -11.15 2.67
C LEU A 357 -24.34 -9.69 2.60
N HIS A 358 -23.38 -8.77 2.64
CA HIS A 358 -23.54 -7.34 2.43
C HIS A 358 -23.05 -6.92 1.03
N GLY A 359 -23.15 -5.64 0.70
CA GLY A 359 -23.06 -5.09 -0.66
C GLY A 359 -21.74 -5.29 -1.42
N PHE A 360 -20.75 -6.02 -0.90
CA PHE A 360 -19.40 -6.12 -1.44
C PHE A 360 -19.11 -7.49 -2.09
N PRO A 361 -18.56 -7.53 -3.32
CA PRO A 361 -18.19 -8.78 -3.98
C PRO A 361 -17.28 -9.70 -3.16
N ASP A 362 -16.20 -9.17 -2.56
CA ASP A 362 -15.20 -9.98 -1.86
C ASP A 362 -15.77 -10.76 -0.67
N GLU A 363 -16.82 -10.25 -0.04
CA GLU A 363 -17.55 -10.94 1.03
C GLU A 363 -18.26 -12.19 0.51
N VAL A 364 -18.77 -12.15 -0.73
CA VAL A 364 -19.39 -13.30 -1.40
C VAL A 364 -18.34 -14.38 -1.68
N PHE A 365 -17.15 -14.00 -2.12
CA PHE A 365 -16.04 -14.93 -2.30
C PHE A 365 -15.64 -15.57 -0.96
N PHE A 366 -15.48 -14.75 0.08
CA PHE A 366 -15.12 -15.23 1.42
C PHE A 366 -16.15 -16.22 2.00
N ALA A 367 -17.45 -15.95 1.84
CA ALA A 367 -18.50 -16.86 2.28
C ALA A 367 -18.41 -18.23 1.57
N VAL A 368 -18.16 -18.24 0.26
CA VAL A 368 -17.95 -19.48 -0.51
C VAL A 368 -16.69 -20.22 -0.04
N ASP A 369 -15.61 -19.49 0.24
CA ASP A 369 -14.36 -20.08 0.77
C ASP A 369 -14.56 -20.71 2.15
N LEU A 370 -15.34 -20.09 3.04
CA LEU A 370 -15.68 -20.68 4.35
C LEU A 370 -16.46 -22.00 4.18
N VAL A 371 -17.44 -22.03 3.27
CA VAL A 371 -18.23 -23.23 3.00
C VAL A 371 -17.34 -24.32 2.38
N ALA A 372 -16.47 -23.95 1.44
CA ALA A 372 -15.55 -24.88 0.79
C ALA A 372 -14.57 -25.52 1.79
N ARG A 373 -14.06 -24.74 2.76
CA ARG A 373 -13.06 -25.20 3.74
C ARG A 373 -13.66 -25.98 4.90
N PHE A 374 -14.81 -25.56 5.41
CA PHE A 374 -15.35 -26.06 6.69
C PHE A 374 -16.68 -26.80 6.54
N GLY A 375 -17.22 -26.87 5.33
CA GLY A 375 -18.56 -27.36 5.06
C GLY A 375 -19.63 -26.41 5.58
N VAL A 376 -20.90 -26.72 5.27
CA VAL A 376 -22.06 -25.87 5.60
C VAL A 376 -22.16 -25.56 7.09
N ARG A 377 -22.15 -26.59 7.95
CA ARG A 377 -22.28 -26.41 9.41
C ARG A 377 -21.12 -25.59 10.00
N GLY A 378 -19.88 -25.92 9.63
CA GLY A 378 -18.71 -25.21 10.12
C GLY A 378 -18.65 -23.75 9.65
N ALA A 379 -19.20 -23.45 8.47
CA ALA A 379 -19.36 -22.08 7.99
C ALA A 379 -20.47 -21.31 8.72
N LEU A 380 -21.59 -21.96 9.05
CA LEU A 380 -22.68 -21.34 9.84
C LEU A 380 -22.25 -21.01 11.27
N ASP A 381 -21.48 -21.89 11.91
CA ASP A 381 -20.89 -21.64 13.24
C ASP A 381 -19.95 -20.41 13.24
N ARG A 382 -19.46 -20.01 12.06
CA ARG A 382 -18.59 -18.86 11.82
C ARG A 382 -19.27 -17.74 11.04
N SER A 383 -20.60 -17.71 11.01
CA SER A 383 -21.39 -16.69 10.31
C SER A 383 -21.05 -15.25 10.70
N ASN A 384 -20.64 -15.00 11.95
CA ASN A 384 -20.15 -13.70 12.39
C ASN A 384 -18.93 -13.22 11.58
N GLU A 385 -18.06 -14.13 11.13
CA GLU A 385 -16.89 -13.76 10.32
C GLU A 385 -17.31 -13.21 8.95
N ILE A 386 -18.43 -13.68 8.39
CA ILE A 386 -18.97 -13.17 7.12
C ILE A 386 -19.43 -11.72 7.30
N VAL A 387 -20.20 -11.46 8.36
CA VAL A 387 -20.76 -10.14 8.67
C VAL A 387 -19.65 -9.12 8.97
N GLU A 388 -18.62 -9.53 9.73
CA GLU A 388 -17.52 -8.66 10.15
C GLU A 388 -16.41 -8.54 9.09
N PHE A 389 -16.47 -9.30 8.00
CA PHE A 389 -15.42 -9.40 6.99
C PHE A 389 -14.97 -8.03 6.48
N ASN A 390 -15.89 -7.12 6.15
CA ASN A 390 -15.50 -5.81 5.62
C ASN A 390 -14.74 -4.93 6.64
N GLY A 391 -14.94 -5.14 7.95
CA GLY A 391 -14.22 -4.46 9.02
C GLY A 391 -12.88 -5.11 9.38
N GLU A 392 -12.81 -6.44 9.31
CA GLU A 392 -11.68 -7.25 9.79
C GLU A 392 -10.93 -8.02 8.69
N LYS A 393 -11.26 -7.77 7.42
CA LYS A 393 -10.78 -8.46 6.21
C LYS A 393 -9.32 -8.88 6.27
N ALA A 394 -8.45 -7.91 6.56
CA ALA A 394 -7.02 -8.13 6.57
C ALA A 394 -6.57 -9.15 7.64
N SER A 395 -7.16 -9.09 8.83
CA SER A 395 -6.84 -10.03 9.91
C SER A 395 -7.35 -11.44 9.59
N MET A 396 -8.53 -11.55 8.98
CA MET A 396 -9.12 -12.82 8.57
C MET A 396 -8.29 -13.51 7.46
N LEU A 397 -7.88 -12.75 6.43
CA LEU A 397 -7.03 -13.27 5.35
C LEU A 397 -5.63 -13.69 5.85
N LEU A 398 -5.12 -13.07 6.91
CA LEU A 398 -3.80 -13.39 7.47
C LEU A 398 -3.83 -14.53 8.50
N ARG A 399 -5.00 -14.85 9.07
CA ARG A 399 -5.17 -15.88 10.11
C ARG A 399 -4.56 -17.24 9.74
N PRO A 400 -4.73 -17.77 8.50
CA PRO A 400 -4.14 -19.06 8.11
C PRO A 400 -2.60 -19.11 8.17
N PHE A 401 -1.94 -17.95 8.18
CA PHE A 401 -0.49 -17.85 8.09
C PHE A 401 0.18 -17.43 9.40
N GLN A 402 -0.58 -17.24 10.49
CA GLN A 402 -0.04 -16.70 11.76
C GLN A 402 1.09 -17.54 12.36
N GLU A 403 1.08 -18.86 12.15
CA GLU A 403 2.11 -19.77 12.65
C GLU A 403 3.24 -20.02 11.62
N ASN A 404 3.13 -19.48 10.40
CA ASN A 404 4.09 -19.72 9.33
C ASN A 404 4.99 -18.49 9.12
N GLU A 405 6.07 -18.43 9.89
CA GLU A 405 7.04 -17.33 9.83
C GLU A 405 7.69 -17.13 8.45
N ALA A 406 7.86 -18.20 7.65
CA ALA A 406 8.41 -18.07 6.30
C ALA A 406 7.46 -17.27 5.38
N VAL A 407 6.16 -17.56 5.44
CA VAL A 407 5.13 -16.84 4.66
C VAL A 407 4.94 -15.42 5.18
N LEU A 408 4.87 -15.24 6.50
CA LEU A 408 4.75 -13.91 7.12
C LEU A 408 5.92 -13.00 6.75
N ASN A 409 7.13 -13.54 6.62
CA ASN A 409 8.30 -12.78 6.17
C ASN A 409 8.17 -12.27 4.73
N VAL A 410 7.59 -13.06 3.82
CA VAL A 410 7.26 -12.59 2.46
C VAL A 410 6.21 -11.48 2.52
N ILE A 411 5.14 -11.65 3.30
CA ILE A 411 4.09 -10.64 3.47
C ILE A 411 4.66 -9.33 4.04
N ARG A 412 5.50 -9.42 5.08
CA ARG A 412 6.17 -8.25 5.69
C ARG A 412 7.06 -7.53 4.69
N LEU A 413 7.77 -8.24 3.81
CA LEU A 413 8.56 -7.61 2.73
C LEU A 413 7.67 -6.95 1.69
N LEU A 414 6.65 -7.66 1.19
CA LEU A 414 5.71 -7.11 0.21
C LEU A 414 5.01 -5.85 0.72
N ALA A 415 4.80 -5.73 2.04
CA ALA A 415 4.26 -4.53 2.64
C ALA A 415 5.19 -3.30 2.52
N GLN A 416 6.50 -3.47 2.32
CA GLN A 416 7.46 -2.36 2.28
C GLN A 416 7.39 -1.50 1.01
N SER A 417 6.74 -1.99 -0.04
CA SER A 417 6.55 -1.29 -1.32
C SER A 417 5.11 -1.39 -1.79
N GLU A 418 4.74 -0.59 -2.78
CA GLU A 418 3.45 -0.73 -3.45
C GLU A 418 3.39 -2.03 -4.24
N ILE A 419 4.49 -2.33 -4.94
CA ILE A 419 4.68 -3.52 -5.78
C ILE A 419 6.14 -3.93 -5.73
N PHE A 420 6.41 -5.21 -6.00
CA PHE A 420 7.74 -5.73 -6.25
C PHE A 420 7.78 -6.54 -7.54
N SER A 421 8.89 -6.47 -8.29
CA SER A 421 9.14 -7.45 -9.33
C SER A 421 9.46 -8.80 -8.70
N VAL A 422 8.91 -9.87 -9.28
CA VAL A 422 9.16 -11.24 -8.81
C VAL A 422 10.65 -11.57 -8.88
N GLU A 423 11.35 -11.02 -9.88
CA GLU A 423 12.81 -11.13 -10.02
C GLU A 423 13.56 -10.60 -8.80
N PHE A 424 13.24 -9.40 -8.30
CA PHE A 424 13.90 -8.84 -7.12
C PHE A 424 13.64 -9.69 -5.87
N LEU A 425 12.42 -10.21 -5.72
CA LEU A 425 12.09 -11.08 -4.59
C LEU A 425 12.90 -12.39 -4.63
N CYS A 426 13.14 -12.96 -5.81
CA CYS A 426 13.97 -14.17 -5.98
C CYS A 426 15.46 -13.91 -5.70
N GLN A 427 15.91 -12.65 -5.65
CA GLN A 427 17.26 -12.32 -5.20
C GLN A 427 17.36 -12.25 -3.68
N VAL A 428 16.26 -11.88 -3.01
CA VAL A 428 16.17 -11.80 -1.55
C VAL A 428 15.88 -13.17 -0.94
N PHE A 429 15.04 -13.97 -1.58
CA PHE A 429 14.60 -15.30 -1.14
C PHE A 429 15.07 -16.40 -2.10
N LYS A 430 15.15 -17.65 -1.62
CA LYS A 430 15.39 -18.81 -2.50
C LYS A 430 14.20 -19.00 -3.45
N GLU A 431 14.46 -19.07 -4.76
CA GLU A 431 13.45 -19.07 -5.82
C GLU A 431 12.39 -20.18 -5.66
N ASP A 432 12.81 -21.43 -5.44
CA ASP A 432 11.88 -22.57 -5.29
C ASP A 432 10.85 -22.41 -4.16
N GLN A 433 11.26 -21.81 -3.04
CA GLN A 433 10.39 -21.59 -1.88
C GLN A 433 9.46 -20.39 -2.11
N LEU A 434 10.00 -19.31 -2.68
CA LEU A 434 9.25 -18.08 -2.90
C LEU A 434 8.12 -18.27 -3.91
N VAL A 435 8.38 -18.98 -5.01
CA VAL A 435 7.40 -19.20 -6.09
C VAL A 435 6.18 -19.96 -5.54
N SER A 436 6.38 -20.97 -4.69
CA SER A 436 5.25 -21.66 -4.04
C SER A 436 4.47 -20.73 -3.12
N VAL A 437 5.16 -19.96 -2.26
CA VAL A 437 4.53 -19.04 -1.30
C VAL A 437 3.70 -17.96 -2.02
N ILE A 438 4.21 -17.38 -3.11
CA ILE A 438 3.45 -16.41 -3.91
C ILE A 438 2.18 -17.06 -4.49
N GLY A 439 2.28 -18.29 -5.00
CA GLY A 439 1.13 -19.03 -5.52
C GLY A 439 0.04 -19.25 -4.46
N ASP A 440 0.44 -19.64 -3.25
CA ASP A 440 -0.49 -19.81 -2.12
C ASP A 440 -1.14 -18.47 -1.73
N LEU A 441 -0.36 -17.40 -1.61
CA LEU A 441 -0.87 -16.06 -1.26
C LEU A 441 -1.82 -15.48 -2.32
N VAL A 442 -1.61 -15.78 -3.61
CA VAL A 442 -2.52 -15.38 -4.68
C VAL A 442 -3.82 -16.18 -4.60
N SER A 443 -3.72 -17.49 -4.35
CA SER A 443 -4.89 -18.37 -4.20
C SER A 443 -5.75 -17.99 -2.99
N GLU A 444 -5.11 -17.50 -1.93
CA GLU A 444 -5.74 -17.06 -0.69
C GLU A 444 -6.14 -15.57 -0.71
N HIS A 445 -6.09 -14.91 -1.87
CA HIS A 445 -6.49 -13.50 -2.06
C HIS A 445 -5.74 -12.49 -1.18
N VAL A 446 -4.54 -12.85 -0.72
CA VAL A 446 -3.63 -11.97 0.03
C VAL A 446 -2.82 -11.09 -0.93
N CYS A 447 -2.43 -11.65 -2.07
CA CYS A 447 -1.65 -10.99 -3.12
C CYS A 447 -2.36 -10.98 -4.47
N GLU A 448 -1.96 -10.05 -5.32
CA GLU A 448 -2.33 -10.01 -6.73
C GLU A 448 -1.08 -9.93 -7.61
N LEU A 449 -1.12 -10.64 -8.74
CA LEU A 449 -0.16 -10.46 -9.83
C LEU A 449 -0.61 -9.34 -10.77
N ILE A 450 0.32 -8.49 -11.15
CA ILE A 450 0.11 -7.29 -11.95
C ILE A 450 1.22 -7.14 -12.99
N GLY A 451 0.93 -6.34 -14.03
CA GLY A 451 1.80 -6.20 -15.19
C GLY A 451 1.21 -6.86 -16.44
N ALA A 452 1.99 -6.88 -17.51
CA ALA A 452 1.58 -7.46 -18.79
C ALA A 452 1.43 -8.99 -18.72
N GLU A 453 2.31 -9.64 -17.94
CA GLU A 453 2.45 -11.07 -17.78
C GLU A 453 2.51 -11.47 -16.29
N GLY A 454 2.08 -10.60 -15.37
CA GLY A 454 2.13 -10.86 -13.93
C GLY A 454 3.54 -10.78 -13.33
N GLU A 455 4.46 -10.03 -13.96
CA GLU A 455 5.86 -9.86 -13.56
C GLU A 455 6.06 -9.11 -12.23
N PHE A 456 5.00 -8.46 -11.75
CA PHE A 456 4.95 -7.80 -10.46
C PHE A 456 3.97 -8.50 -9.52
N VAL A 457 4.28 -8.46 -8.22
CA VAL A 457 3.40 -8.91 -7.16
C VAL A 457 3.16 -7.76 -6.17
N ARG A 458 1.93 -7.67 -5.67
CA ARG A 458 1.56 -6.73 -4.61
C ARG A 458 0.62 -7.38 -3.61
N LEU A 459 0.61 -6.86 -2.38
CA LEU A 459 -0.44 -7.14 -1.42
C LEU A 459 -1.74 -6.42 -1.80
N VAL A 460 -2.87 -7.02 -1.45
CA VAL A 460 -4.15 -6.32 -1.40
C VAL A 460 -4.06 -5.18 -0.39
N ASP A 461 -4.62 -4.02 -0.72
CA ASP A 461 -4.44 -2.77 0.05
C ASP A 461 -4.85 -2.92 1.52
N SER A 462 -5.98 -3.57 1.78
CA SER A 462 -6.45 -3.84 3.16
C SER A 462 -5.42 -4.60 4.00
N VAL A 463 -4.78 -5.63 3.41
CA VAL A 463 -3.72 -6.41 4.06
C VAL A 463 -2.47 -5.58 4.26
N ARG A 464 -2.01 -4.88 3.22
CA ARG A 464 -0.82 -4.03 3.29
C ARG A 464 -0.94 -2.97 4.39
N ASP A 465 -2.09 -2.30 4.45
CA ASP A 465 -2.35 -1.25 5.43
C ASP A 465 -2.47 -1.81 6.85
N TYR A 466 -3.00 -3.04 7.02
CA TYR A 466 -3.00 -3.73 8.30
C TYR A 466 -1.59 -4.09 8.77
N VAL A 467 -0.77 -4.67 7.89
CA VAL A 467 0.62 -5.05 8.20
C VAL A 467 1.45 -3.82 8.59
N LYS A 468 1.33 -2.72 7.84
CA LYS A 468 2.03 -1.46 8.17
C LYS A 468 1.57 -0.84 9.49
N ARG A 469 0.26 -0.84 9.77
CA ARG A 469 -0.29 -0.23 10.99
C ARG A 469 0.14 -0.94 12.26
N ASN A 470 0.28 -2.26 12.20
CA ASN A 470 0.68 -3.08 13.34
C ASN A 470 2.20 -3.21 13.51
N ASP A 471 2.98 -2.49 12.69
CA ASP A 471 4.45 -2.42 12.76
C ASP A 471 5.11 -3.81 12.83
N LEU A 472 4.60 -4.74 12.01
CA LEU A 472 5.17 -6.07 11.86
C LEU A 472 6.53 -5.94 11.16
N SER A 473 7.56 -5.68 11.95
CA SER A 473 8.92 -5.45 11.47
C SER A 473 9.48 -6.67 10.72
N LEU A 474 10.35 -6.43 9.75
CA LEU A 474 11.08 -7.50 9.07
C LEU A 474 11.94 -8.26 10.08
N ALA A 475 11.93 -9.59 10.00
CA ALA A 475 12.86 -10.42 10.75
C ALA A 475 14.31 -9.94 10.52
N PRO A 476 15.19 -9.90 11.54
CA PRO A 476 16.55 -9.39 11.43
C PRO A 476 17.35 -10.02 10.28
N GLU A 477 17.18 -11.32 10.05
CA GLU A 477 17.83 -12.10 9.00
C GLU A 477 17.36 -11.64 7.61
N LEU A 478 16.04 -11.45 7.45
CA LEU A 478 15.45 -10.95 6.21
C LEU A 478 15.89 -9.52 5.93
N ARG A 479 15.92 -8.66 6.96
CA ARG A 479 16.42 -7.29 6.83
C ARG A 479 17.86 -7.26 6.33
N LYS A 480 18.70 -8.17 6.83
CA LYS A 480 20.09 -8.33 6.36
C LYS A 480 20.14 -8.79 4.90
N ALA A 481 19.33 -9.78 4.52
CA ALA A 481 19.26 -10.25 3.13
C ALA A 481 18.83 -9.14 2.15
N VAL A 482 17.81 -8.37 2.52
CA VAL A 482 17.35 -7.20 1.74
C VAL A 482 18.46 -6.17 1.60
N ASN A 483 19.15 -5.82 2.68
CA ASN A 483 20.24 -4.85 2.62
C ASN A 483 21.39 -5.33 1.70
N ILE A 484 21.76 -6.61 1.77
CA ILE A 484 22.78 -7.18 0.88
C ILE A 484 22.34 -7.09 -0.59
N ALA A 485 21.10 -7.45 -0.90
CA ALA A 485 20.56 -7.36 -2.26
C ALA A 485 20.55 -5.90 -2.78
N VAL A 486 20.13 -4.96 -1.93
CA VAL A 486 20.11 -3.53 -2.24
C VAL A 486 21.52 -2.98 -2.48
N GLU A 487 22.48 -3.29 -1.60
CA GLU A 487 23.87 -2.85 -1.73
C GLU A 487 24.52 -3.40 -3.00
N HIS A 488 24.29 -4.68 -3.31
CA HIS A 488 24.75 -5.31 -4.53
C HIS A 488 24.21 -4.63 -5.79
N ASP A 489 22.91 -4.28 -5.80
CA ASP A 489 22.29 -3.58 -6.93
C ASP A 489 22.81 -2.16 -7.13
N ILE A 490 23.01 -1.43 -6.03
CA ILE A 490 23.56 -0.08 -6.05
C ILE A 490 25.01 -0.10 -6.56
N GLN A 491 25.83 -1.06 -6.10
CA GLN A 491 27.21 -1.22 -6.53
C GLN A 491 27.34 -1.59 -8.01
N ARG A 492 26.44 -2.45 -8.53
CA ARG A 492 26.44 -2.80 -9.96
C ARG A 492 26.13 -1.61 -10.86
N GLY A 493 25.33 -0.64 -10.40
CA GLY A 493 25.03 0.59 -11.15
C GLY A 493 24.22 0.39 -12.44
N ASN A 494 23.68 -0.81 -12.68
CA ASN A 494 22.90 -1.15 -13.89
C ASN A 494 21.43 -0.69 -13.81
N TRP A 495 21.19 0.54 -13.38
CA TRP A 495 19.86 1.11 -13.14
C TRP A 495 18.93 1.07 -14.36
N ASN A 496 19.49 1.09 -15.57
CA ASN A 496 18.75 1.03 -16.83
C ASN A 496 18.09 -0.33 -17.10
N ASP A 497 18.56 -1.38 -16.43
CA ASP A 497 18.04 -2.74 -16.59
C ASP A 497 16.90 -3.05 -15.62
N TYR A 498 16.76 -2.28 -14.55
CA TYR A 498 15.74 -2.46 -13.52
C TYR A 498 14.39 -1.90 -13.96
N ASP A 499 13.29 -2.51 -13.51
CA ASP A 499 11.94 -1.93 -13.62
C ASP A 499 11.77 -0.77 -12.63
N SER A 500 10.73 0.05 -12.87
CA SER A 500 10.42 1.17 -11.99
C SER A 500 10.15 0.76 -10.53
N SER A 501 9.64 -0.45 -10.26
CA SER A 501 9.38 -0.88 -8.87
C SER A 501 10.66 -1.18 -8.09
N ARG A 502 11.62 -1.85 -8.73
CA ARG A 502 12.95 -2.14 -8.17
C ARG A 502 13.74 -0.85 -7.99
N VAL A 503 13.74 0.05 -8.99
CA VAL A 503 14.36 1.37 -8.85
C VAL A 503 13.75 2.14 -7.69
N ALA A 504 12.41 2.16 -7.57
CA ALA A 504 11.72 2.82 -6.47
C ALA A 504 12.15 2.28 -5.10
N PHE A 505 12.24 0.96 -4.97
CA PHE A 505 12.65 0.31 -3.73
C PHE A 505 14.10 0.62 -3.37
N LEU A 506 15.02 0.54 -4.35
CA LEU A 506 16.44 0.84 -4.16
C LEU A 506 16.67 2.30 -3.78
N VAL A 507 16.10 3.24 -4.55
CA VAL A 507 16.23 4.69 -4.30
C VAL A 507 15.68 5.05 -2.93
N LYS A 508 14.48 4.57 -2.57
CA LYS A 508 13.89 4.82 -1.26
C LYS A 508 14.80 4.34 -0.12
N ASN A 509 15.37 3.13 -0.22
CA ASN A 509 16.25 2.57 0.81
C ASN A 509 17.58 3.32 0.91
N ALA A 510 18.20 3.66 -0.22
CA ALA A 510 19.44 4.43 -0.26
C ALA A 510 19.26 5.82 0.37
N LEU A 511 18.18 6.54 0.03
CA LEU A 511 17.87 7.85 0.61
C LEU A 511 17.68 7.80 2.13
N ALA A 512 17.01 6.75 2.60
CA ALA A 512 16.75 6.54 4.02
C ALA A 512 18.00 6.10 4.82
N ASN A 513 19.03 5.57 4.14
CA ASN A 513 20.30 5.15 4.72
C ASN A 513 21.45 6.14 4.48
N ASP A 514 21.16 7.34 3.96
CA ASP A 514 22.16 8.38 3.62
C ASP A 514 23.24 7.92 2.63
N GLN A 515 22.85 7.07 1.67
CA GLN A 515 23.70 6.67 0.56
C GLN A 515 23.56 7.67 -0.60
N ASP A 516 24.68 7.99 -1.25
CA ASP A 516 24.70 8.86 -2.41
C ASP A 516 24.06 8.19 -3.62
N LEU A 517 23.21 8.96 -4.31
CA LEU A 517 22.54 8.54 -5.54
C LEU A 517 22.76 9.59 -6.61
N GLU A 518 22.86 9.14 -7.86
CA GLU A 518 22.90 10.04 -8.99
C GLU A 518 21.62 10.88 -9.07
N PRO A 519 21.71 12.22 -9.25
CA PRO A 519 20.55 13.10 -9.25
C PRO A 519 19.43 12.71 -10.23
N ARG A 520 19.78 12.09 -11.37
CA ARG A 520 18.83 11.64 -12.40
C ARG A 520 17.91 10.50 -11.97
N LEU A 521 18.25 9.78 -10.89
CA LEU A 521 17.45 8.68 -10.33
C LEU A 521 16.50 9.15 -9.22
N LEU A 522 16.60 10.42 -8.81
CA LEU A 522 15.86 10.98 -7.69
C LEU A 522 14.43 11.35 -8.09
N ILE A 523 13.52 10.39 -8.05
CA ILE A 523 12.10 10.63 -8.34
C ILE A 523 11.42 11.31 -7.14
N PRO A 524 10.70 12.43 -7.34
CA PRO A 524 10.04 13.19 -6.26
C PRO A 524 9.19 12.35 -5.29
N SER A 525 8.35 11.45 -5.81
CA SER A 525 7.51 10.57 -5.00
C SER A 525 8.31 9.58 -4.14
N HIS A 526 9.48 9.12 -4.62
CA HIS A 526 10.36 8.22 -3.86
C HIS A 526 11.00 8.95 -2.67
N ILE A 527 11.39 10.21 -2.87
CA ILE A 527 11.89 11.08 -1.79
C ILE A 527 10.78 11.32 -0.76
N LEU A 528 9.55 11.64 -1.19
CA LEU A 528 8.40 11.79 -0.29
C LEU A 528 8.15 10.51 0.52
N ARG A 529 8.19 9.33 -0.12
CA ARG A 529 8.08 8.03 0.55
C ARG A 529 9.19 7.83 1.58
N ALA A 530 10.44 8.20 1.27
CA ALA A 530 11.57 8.15 2.20
C ALA A 530 11.37 9.11 3.40
N ILE A 531 10.91 10.35 3.17
CA ILE A 531 10.58 11.32 4.24
C ILE A 531 9.55 10.72 5.20
N LYS A 532 8.50 10.06 4.66
CA LYS A 532 7.47 9.40 5.47
C LYS A 532 8.03 8.25 6.29
N GLU A 533 8.86 7.39 5.70
CA GLU A 533 9.50 6.26 6.39
C GLU A 533 10.44 6.76 7.51
N LEU A 534 11.18 7.83 7.28
CA LEU A 534 12.00 8.48 8.31
C LEU A 534 11.16 9.09 9.44
N TYR A 535 9.96 9.60 9.12
CA TYR A 535 9.04 10.16 10.11
C TYR A 535 8.33 9.09 10.95
N TYR A 536 7.88 7.98 10.35
CA TYR A 536 7.11 6.94 11.05
C TYR A 536 7.99 5.86 11.68
N ASP A 537 9.03 5.40 10.97
CA ASP A 537 9.67 4.11 11.27
C ASP A 537 11.11 4.26 11.75
N ARG A 538 11.95 5.02 11.01
CA ARG A 538 13.42 5.06 11.26
C ARG A 538 13.89 6.15 12.22
N GLY A 539 13.07 7.18 12.49
CA GLY A 539 13.34 8.21 13.50
C GLY A 539 14.43 9.24 13.17
N ASN A 540 15.13 9.15 12.03
CA ASN A 540 16.10 10.16 11.61
C ASN A 540 15.40 11.39 11.00
N LEU A 541 14.79 12.19 11.88
CA LEU A 541 14.02 13.38 11.53
C LEU A 541 14.87 14.46 10.82
N ARG A 542 16.16 14.59 11.18
CA ARG A 542 17.04 15.57 10.52
C ARG A 542 17.27 15.23 9.05
N ARG A 543 17.45 13.95 8.73
CA ARG A 543 17.53 13.49 7.33
C ARG A 543 16.23 13.77 6.57
N ALA A 544 15.08 13.58 7.22
CA ALA A 544 13.79 13.89 6.60
C ALA A 544 13.66 15.39 6.23
N VAL A 545 14.17 16.29 7.08
CA VAL A 545 14.24 17.73 6.77
C VAL A 545 15.13 17.98 5.55
N GLN A 546 16.34 17.40 5.51
CA GLN A 546 17.25 17.56 4.37
C GLN A 546 16.61 17.11 3.06
N LEU A 547 15.98 15.93 3.04
CA LEU A 547 15.32 15.40 1.84
C LEU A 547 14.16 16.30 1.37
N ALA A 548 13.38 16.85 2.31
CA ALA A 548 12.32 17.79 1.99
C ALA A 548 12.88 19.08 1.39
N ASP A 549 13.97 19.62 1.94
CA ASP A 549 14.62 20.83 1.44
C ASP A 549 15.19 20.65 0.03
N VAL A 550 15.83 19.50 -0.23
CA VAL A 550 16.33 19.12 -1.57
C VAL A 550 15.19 19.12 -2.60
N LEU A 551 14.02 18.60 -2.23
CA LEU A 551 12.89 18.50 -3.12
C LEU A 551 12.20 19.85 -3.34
N LEU A 552 11.99 20.62 -2.26
CA LEU A 552 11.37 21.95 -2.32
C LEU A 552 12.26 23.00 -3.02
N ALA A 553 13.59 22.80 -3.07
CA ALA A 553 14.47 23.63 -3.89
C ALA A 553 14.11 23.58 -5.39
N LYS A 554 13.42 22.51 -5.83
CA LYS A 554 12.94 22.32 -7.21
C LYS A 554 11.42 22.46 -7.34
N GLU A 555 10.77 23.20 -6.45
CA GLU A 555 9.30 23.39 -6.40
C GLU A 555 8.66 23.72 -7.77
N ARG A 556 9.35 24.47 -8.63
CA ARG A 556 8.86 24.82 -9.99
C ARG A 556 8.72 23.63 -10.93
N ASN A 557 9.44 22.54 -10.69
CA ASN A 557 9.43 21.33 -11.49
C ASN A 557 8.36 20.34 -11.01
N LEU A 558 7.77 20.57 -9.84
CA LEU A 558 6.89 19.63 -9.16
C LEU A 558 5.43 19.95 -9.39
N ASP A 559 4.59 18.91 -9.31
CA ASP A 559 3.15 19.09 -9.22
C ASP A 559 2.78 19.83 -7.91
N PRO A 560 1.86 20.82 -7.93
CA PRO A 560 1.49 21.58 -6.74
C PRO A 560 0.96 20.72 -5.58
N GLN A 561 0.24 19.63 -5.85
CA GLN A 561 -0.24 18.74 -4.78
C GLN A 561 0.94 18.03 -4.11
N LEU A 562 1.92 17.60 -4.90
CA LEU A 562 3.14 17.00 -4.36
C LEU A 562 3.92 17.99 -3.49
N VAL A 563 4.03 19.25 -3.91
CA VAL A 563 4.66 20.32 -3.10
C VAL A 563 3.94 20.47 -1.75
N GLN A 564 2.60 20.52 -1.77
CA GLN A 564 1.80 20.60 -0.55
C GLN A 564 2.02 19.39 0.36
N ASP A 565 2.06 18.17 -0.19
CA ASP A 565 2.35 16.94 0.56
C ASP A 565 3.75 16.96 1.19
N VAL A 566 4.78 17.37 0.44
CA VAL A 566 6.17 17.48 0.95
C VAL A 566 6.26 18.51 2.06
N ARG A 567 5.69 19.70 1.89
CA ARG A 567 5.62 20.73 2.94
C ARG A 567 4.84 20.23 4.16
N TYR A 568 3.75 19.50 3.95
CA TYR A 568 2.97 18.90 5.03
C TYR A 568 3.84 17.99 5.90
N TYR A 569 4.55 17.03 5.30
CA TYR A 569 5.42 16.13 6.06
C TYR A 569 6.64 16.84 6.65
N LEU A 570 7.23 17.81 5.96
CA LEU A 570 8.28 18.66 6.51
C LEU A 570 7.81 19.34 7.81
N CYS A 571 6.61 19.95 7.79
CA CYS A 571 6.02 20.56 8.97
C CYS A 571 5.79 19.56 10.10
N LEU A 572 5.36 18.32 9.82
CA LEU A 572 5.21 17.29 10.85
C LEU A 572 6.55 16.90 11.48
N VAL A 573 7.59 16.76 10.66
CA VAL A 573 8.96 16.45 11.09
C VAL A 573 9.51 17.59 11.97
N LEU A 574 9.44 18.83 11.48
CA LEU A 574 9.86 20.03 12.21
C LEU A 574 9.07 20.19 13.52
N ALA A 575 7.78 19.86 13.54
CA ALA A 575 6.98 19.92 14.75
C ALA A 575 7.45 18.93 15.81
N ARG A 576 7.83 17.71 15.43
CA ARG A 576 8.46 16.73 16.35
C ARG A 576 9.83 17.18 16.84
N LEU A 577 10.60 17.88 16.00
CA LEU A 577 11.86 18.53 16.38
C LEU A 577 11.66 19.80 17.21
N ARG A 578 10.41 20.28 17.38
CA ARG A 578 10.05 21.55 18.02
C ARG A 578 10.76 22.75 17.37
N ASP A 579 11.01 22.68 16.07
CA ASP A 579 11.67 23.73 15.30
C ASP A 579 10.67 24.85 14.94
N PRO A 580 10.95 26.12 15.26
CA PRO A 580 10.04 27.23 14.95
C PRO A 580 9.83 27.45 13.45
N ARG A 581 10.68 26.90 12.56
CA ARG A 581 10.51 26.93 11.10
C ARG A 581 9.14 26.41 10.64
N VAL A 582 8.48 25.54 11.43
CA VAL A 582 7.09 25.11 11.18
C VAL A 582 6.17 26.31 10.93
N LEU A 583 6.32 27.39 11.70
CA LEU A 583 5.41 28.53 11.63
C LEU A 583 5.50 29.26 10.30
N GLU A 584 6.68 29.28 9.67
CA GLU A 584 6.90 29.84 8.33
C GLU A 584 6.38 28.90 7.25
N GLU A 585 6.80 27.62 7.29
CA GLU A 585 6.43 26.62 6.28
C GLU A 585 4.92 26.38 6.25
N ALA A 586 4.25 26.40 7.42
CA ALA A 586 2.81 26.24 7.53
C ALA A 586 2.02 27.36 6.82
N GLN A 587 2.57 28.56 6.64
CA GLN A 587 1.89 29.64 5.90
C GLN A 587 1.75 29.33 4.41
N ARG A 588 2.59 28.43 3.89
CA ARG A 588 2.61 28.00 2.48
C ARG A 588 1.76 26.75 2.25
N ILE A 589 1.00 26.32 3.24
CA ILE A 589 0.07 25.19 3.16
C ILE A 589 -1.35 25.74 3.15
N HIS A 590 -2.19 25.18 2.29
CA HIS A 590 -3.58 25.57 2.12
C HIS A 590 -4.53 24.52 2.73
N GLY A 591 -5.78 24.91 2.99
CA GLY A 591 -6.82 24.01 3.48
C GLY A 591 -6.73 23.66 4.97
N ASP A 592 -7.41 22.58 5.36
CA ASP A 592 -7.51 22.12 6.75
C ASP A 592 -6.15 21.71 7.33
N GLU A 593 -5.24 21.26 6.46
CA GLU A 593 -3.87 20.86 6.79
C GLU A 593 -3.10 21.95 7.52
N HIS A 594 -3.30 23.23 7.13
CA HIS A 594 -2.66 24.37 7.78
C HIS A 594 -3.03 24.44 9.27
N HIS A 595 -4.32 24.36 9.58
CA HIS A 595 -4.80 24.40 10.96
C HIS A 595 -4.40 23.15 11.75
N PHE A 596 -4.44 21.98 11.11
CA PHE A 596 -3.97 20.74 11.74
C PHE A 596 -2.49 20.83 12.14
N ILE A 597 -1.61 21.29 11.24
CA ILE A 597 -0.17 21.40 11.52
C ILE A 597 0.09 22.33 12.69
N LEU A 598 -0.55 23.51 12.70
CA LEU A 598 -0.38 24.46 13.80
C LEU A 598 -0.88 23.87 15.12
N GLY A 599 -2.04 23.20 15.12
CA GLY A 599 -2.58 22.52 16.29
C GLY A 599 -1.63 21.42 16.81
N TYR A 600 -1.11 20.60 15.91
CA TYR A 600 -0.13 19.56 16.21
C TYR A 600 1.16 20.11 16.80
N TYR A 601 1.71 21.16 16.19
CA TYR A 601 2.91 21.84 16.68
C TYR A 601 2.69 22.45 18.06
N TYR A 602 1.60 23.19 18.25
CA TYR A 602 1.26 23.80 19.54
C TYR A 602 1.09 22.78 20.66
N ARG A 603 0.52 21.60 20.36
CA ARG A 603 0.47 20.50 21.33
C ARG A 603 1.89 20.08 21.75
N LEU A 604 2.78 19.86 20.80
CA LEU A 604 4.14 19.37 21.06
C LEU A 604 5.02 20.36 21.83
N VAL A 605 4.79 21.68 21.67
CA VAL A 605 5.48 22.73 22.45
C VAL A 605 4.74 23.10 23.74
N GLY A 606 3.64 22.41 24.07
CA GLY A 606 2.85 22.61 25.29
C GLY A 606 2.11 23.95 25.33
N ARG A 607 1.57 24.38 24.18
CA ARG A 607 0.64 25.50 24.02
C ARG A 607 -0.79 24.94 23.85
N GLN A 608 -1.32 24.31 24.89
CA GLN A 608 -2.53 23.48 24.81
C GLN A 608 -3.77 24.26 24.36
N ARG A 609 -3.98 25.47 24.89
CA ARG A 609 -5.09 26.36 24.49
C ARG A 609 -5.08 26.67 22.99
N ASP A 610 -3.92 27.02 22.44
CA ASP A 610 -3.76 27.29 21.02
C ASP A 610 -3.95 26.02 20.17
N ALA A 611 -3.50 24.87 20.69
CA ALA A 611 -3.69 23.57 20.05
C ALA A 611 -5.18 23.24 19.92
N ILE A 612 -5.96 23.40 20.99
CA ILE A 612 -7.41 23.17 20.98
C ILE A 612 -8.10 24.11 19.97
N GLU A 613 -7.76 25.40 19.99
CA GLU A 613 -8.37 26.37 19.07
C GLU A 613 -8.16 25.97 17.60
N ARG A 614 -6.96 25.50 17.25
CA ARG A 614 -6.63 25.09 15.88
C ARG A 614 -7.21 23.73 15.50
N LEU A 615 -7.13 22.73 16.39
CA LEU A 615 -7.61 21.38 16.12
C LEU A 615 -9.14 21.34 16.00
N THR A 616 -9.86 22.05 16.86
CA THR A 616 -11.34 22.10 16.85
C THR A 616 -11.90 22.62 15.53
N ARG A 617 -11.18 23.51 14.83
CA ARG A 617 -11.62 24.00 13.51
C ARG A 617 -11.67 22.92 12.43
N VAL A 618 -10.91 21.83 12.59
CA VAL A 618 -10.70 20.82 11.56
C VAL A 618 -11.12 19.41 11.96
N VAL A 619 -11.77 19.23 13.13
CA VAL A 619 -12.24 17.90 13.59
C VAL A 619 -13.26 17.25 12.65
N ALA A 620 -14.00 18.06 11.88
CA ALA A 620 -14.95 17.62 10.86
C ALA A 620 -14.34 17.56 9.45
N GLY A 621 -13.05 17.90 9.30
CA GLY A 621 -12.36 17.92 8.01
C GLY A 621 -12.20 16.52 7.43
N ALA A 622 -12.40 16.37 6.11
CA ALA A 622 -12.36 15.08 5.44
C ALA A 622 -10.98 14.42 5.49
N PHE A 623 -9.90 15.21 5.38
CA PHE A 623 -8.54 14.69 5.25
C PHE A 623 -7.76 14.62 6.57
N VAL A 624 -7.96 15.60 7.46
CA VAL A 624 -7.24 15.69 8.74
C VAL A 624 -8.13 15.42 9.94
N GLY A 625 -9.45 15.32 9.80
CA GLY A 625 -10.39 15.25 10.93
C GLY A 625 -10.11 14.10 11.89
N VAL A 626 -9.87 12.89 11.39
CA VAL A 626 -9.52 11.72 12.24
C VAL A 626 -8.25 11.97 13.03
N ARG A 627 -7.22 12.54 12.39
CA ARG A 627 -5.96 12.92 13.07
C ARG A 627 -6.21 14.04 14.07
N ALA A 628 -6.99 15.06 13.71
CA ALA A 628 -7.31 16.18 14.58
C ALA A 628 -8.06 15.72 15.84
N LYS A 629 -9.06 14.84 15.70
CA LYS A 629 -9.75 14.20 16.84
C LYS A 629 -8.77 13.46 17.75
N ARG A 630 -7.86 12.67 17.18
CA ARG A 630 -6.83 11.96 17.95
C ARG A 630 -5.94 12.92 18.72
N GLU A 631 -5.40 13.94 18.04
CA GLU A 631 -4.53 14.92 18.68
C GLU A 631 -5.28 15.74 19.73
N LEU A 632 -6.58 16.02 19.53
CA LEU A 632 -7.41 16.72 20.52
C LEU A 632 -7.60 15.89 21.79
N VAL A 633 -7.86 14.58 21.67
CA VAL A 633 -7.88 13.66 22.84
C VAL A 633 -6.55 13.73 23.58
N GLU A 634 -5.41 13.68 22.87
CA GLU A 634 -4.09 13.79 23.50
C GLU A 634 -3.89 15.13 24.23
N VAL A 635 -4.38 16.26 23.68
CA VAL A 635 -4.31 17.55 24.38
C VAL A 635 -5.14 17.53 25.67
N LEU A 636 -6.35 16.97 25.64
CA LEU A 636 -7.21 16.87 26.82
C LEU A 636 -6.58 15.98 27.90
N LEU A 637 -6.01 14.83 27.50
CA LEU A 637 -5.28 13.95 28.41
C LEU A 637 -4.05 14.64 29.02
N GLN A 638 -3.33 15.47 28.26
CA GLN A 638 -2.18 16.26 28.77
C GLN A 638 -2.57 17.37 29.74
N MET A 639 -3.80 17.88 29.66
CA MET A 639 -4.37 18.83 30.63
C MET A 639 -5.16 18.12 31.75
N GLU A 640 -5.08 16.78 31.81
CA GLU A 640 -5.79 15.93 32.78
C GLU A 640 -7.32 16.08 32.77
N GLN A 641 -7.90 16.49 31.64
CA GLN A 641 -9.35 16.56 31.43
C GLN A 641 -9.87 15.19 30.97
N TYR A 642 -9.68 14.16 31.81
CA TYR A 642 -9.97 12.77 31.45
C TYR A 642 -11.44 12.50 31.15
N ASP A 643 -12.34 13.08 31.94
CA ASP A 643 -13.79 12.89 31.76
C ASP A 643 -14.27 13.55 30.45
N GLU A 644 -13.74 14.72 30.09
CA GLU A 644 -14.02 15.38 28.80
C GLU A 644 -13.42 14.60 27.62
N ALA A 645 -12.24 14.00 27.81
CA ALA A 645 -11.60 13.18 26.78
C ALA A 645 -12.37 11.87 26.52
N ARG A 646 -13.14 11.36 27.50
CA ARG A 646 -13.75 10.03 27.47
C ARG A 646 -14.68 9.81 26.28
N GLU A 647 -15.61 10.73 26.01
CA GLU A 647 -16.58 10.58 24.92
C GLU A 647 -15.89 10.57 23.55
N LEU A 648 -14.97 11.52 23.33
CA LEU A 648 -14.22 11.62 22.09
C LEU A 648 -13.27 10.42 21.89
N ALA A 649 -12.63 9.95 22.96
CA ALA A 649 -11.76 8.78 22.93
C ALA A 649 -12.56 7.50 22.64
N GLN A 650 -13.73 7.32 23.27
CA GLN A 650 -14.63 6.20 22.99
C GLN A 650 -15.06 6.19 21.53
N LYS A 651 -15.42 7.36 20.97
CA LYS A 651 -15.82 7.47 19.57
C LYS A 651 -14.67 7.07 18.64
N ASN A 652 -13.46 7.55 18.88
CA ASN A 652 -12.28 7.18 18.09
C ASN A 652 -11.97 5.67 18.16
N TYR A 653 -12.13 5.05 19.34
CA TYR A 653 -11.99 3.61 19.54
C TYR A 653 -13.04 2.83 18.76
N LYS A 654 -14.33 3.19 18.88
CA LYS A 654 -15.42 2.51 18.16
C LYS A 654 -15.29 2.63 16.64
N GLU A 655 -14.80 3.76 16.13
CA GLU A 655 -14.53 3.97 14.70
C GLU A 655 -13.33 3.13 14.19
N ASN A 656 -12.40 2.71 15.05
CA ASN A 656 -11.17 1.99 14.68
C ASN A 656 -10.68 1.04 15.80
N ARG A 657 -11.43 -0.05 16.05
CA ARG A 657 -11.18 -0.96 17.19
C ARG A 657 -9.80 -1.63 17.19
N THR A 658 -9.20 -1.85 16.03
CA THR A 658 -7.89 -2.52 15.91
C THR A 658 -6.69 -1.57 16.13
N ASN A 659 -6.92 -0.28 16.38
CA ASN A 659 -5.85 0.70 16.51
C ASN A 659 -5.38 0.84 17.97
N GLN A 660 -4.20 0.30 18.28
CA GLN A 660 -3.57 0.35 19.61
C GLN A 660 -3.56 1.75 20.26
N PHE A 661 -3.40 2.83 19.48
CA PHE A 661 -3.37 4.18 20.03
C PHE A 661 -4.76 4.67 20.46
N HIS A 662 -5.82 4.27 19.74
CA HIS A 662 -7.19 4.61 20.12
C HIS A 662 -7.65 3.79 21.32
N ILE A 663 -7.29 2.50 21.36
CA ILE A 663 -7.52 1.62 22.53
C ILE A 663 -6.85 2.23 23.76
N HIS A 664 -5.56 2.54 23.69
CA HIS A 664 -4.81 3.10 24.82
C HIS A 664 -5.29 4.49 25.25
N ALA A 665 -5.65 5.39 24.32
CA ALA A 665 -6.19 6.70 24.68
C ALA A 665 -7.55 6.58 25.39
N TYR A 666 -8.42 5.68 24.94
CA TYR A 666 -9.69 5.41 25.61
C TYR A 666 -9.49 4.77 26.98
N PHE A 667 -8.58 3.79 27.08
CA PHE A 667 -8.17 3.19 28.35
C PHE A 667 -7.72 4.26 29.35
N ARG A 668 -6.82 5.16 28.96
CA ARG A 668 -6.32 6.23 29.85
C ARG A 668 -7.43 7.17 30.32
N ALA A 669 -8.35 7.54 29.44
CA ALA A 669 -9.50 8.40 29.79
C ALA A 669 -10.45 7.73 30.80
N LEU A 670 -10.54 6.39 30.80
CA LEU A 670 -11.29 5.62 31.78
C LEU A 670 -10.52 5.43 33.10
N ALA A 671 -9.30 4.90 33.04
CA ALA A 671 -8.51 4.52 34.21
C ALA A 671 -8.05 5.70 35.08
N LEU A 672 -7.74 6.84 34.45
CA LEU A 672 -7.31 8.06 35.14
C LEU A 672 -8.47 9.03 35.42
N GLY A 673 -9.65 8.77 34.85
CA GLY A 673 -10.85 9.58 35.06
C GLY A 673 -11.57 9.30 36.37
N SER A 674 -12.74 9.90 36.51
CA SER A 674 -13.61 9.72 37.68
C SER A 674 -14.26 8.34 37.72
N ASN A 675 -14.26 7.69 38.89
CA ASN A 675 -14.88 6.38 39.16
C ASN A 675 -14.42 5.24 38.22
N PRO A 676 -13.10 4.96 38.12
CA PRO A 676 -12.57 3.95 37.22
C PRO A 676 -13.10 2.53 37.54
N GLU A 677 -13.51 2.25 38.78
CA GLU A 677 -14.05 0.93 39.18
C GLU A 677 -15.30 0.54 38.37
N GLN A 678 -16.11 1.53 37.96
CA GLN A 678 -17.33 1.30 37.16
C GLN A 678 -17.04 0.75 35.76
N TYR A 679 -15.79 0.90 35.30
CA TYR A 679 -15.36 0.53 33.96
C TYR A 679 -14.41 -0.68 33.95
N LEU A 680 -14.30 -1.42 35.07
CA LEU A 680 -13.33 -2.52 35.21
C LEU A 680 -13.41 -3.53 34.05
N ALA A 681 -14.60 -4.05 33.74
CA ALA A 681 -14.79 -4.99 32.64
C ALA A 681 -14.33 -4.43 31.28
N GLN A 682 -14.63 -3.15 31.02
CA GLN A 682 -14.21 -2.48 29.78
C GLN A 682 -12.68 -2.28 29.75
N LEU A 683 -12.06 -1.94 30.89
CA LEU A 683 -10.61 -1.78 30.99
C LEU A 683 -9.87 -3.11 30.76
N GLU A 684 -10.40 -4.21 31.28
CA GLU A 684 -9.89 -5.56 31.06
C GLU A 684 -10.01 -5.99 29.59
N GLU A 685 -11.14 -5.70 28.95
CA GLU A 685 -11.36 -5.93 27.51
C GLU A 685 -10.34 -5.16 26.67
N LEU A 686 -10.17 -3.85 26.91
CA LEU A 686 -9.19 -3.02 26.18
C LEU A 686 -7.74 -3.51 26.38
N CYS A 687 -7.40 -4.05 27.56
CA CYS A 687 -6.09 -4.67 27.78
C CYS A 687 -5.93 -5.97 26.98
N ALA A 688 -6.95 -6.83 26.95
CA ALA A 688 -6.92 -8.06 26.17
C ALA A 688 -6.81 -7.78 24.67
N GLU A 689 -7.50 -6.74 24.17
CA GLU A 689 -7.36 -6.28 22.79
C GLU A 689 -5.93 -5.81 22.47
N LEU A 690 -5.28 -5.04 23.38
CA LEU A 690 -3.87 -4.64 23.21
C LEU A 690 -2.93 -5.85 23.20
N GLU A 691 -3.17 -6.84 24.06
CA GLU A 691 -2.40 -8.10 24.07
C GLU A 691 -2.57 -8.86 22.74
N ALA A 692 -3.79 -8.89 22.20
CA ALA A 692 -4.11 -9.55 20.93
C ALA A 692 -3.49 -8.87 19.70
N VAL A 693 -3.23 -7.55 19.72
CA VAL A 693 -2.52 -6.84 18.64
C VAL A 693 -1.10 -7.38 18.45
N GLY A 694 -0.45 -7.85 19.52
CA GLY A 694 0.84 -8.55 19.46
C GLY A 694 2.07 -7.71 19.12
N SER A 695 1.95 -6.38 18.96
CA SER A 695 3.10 -5.49 18.74
C SER A 695 3.85 -5.21 20.05
N GLU A 696 5.15 -4.88 19.99
CA GLU A 696 5.95 -4.52 21.17
C GLU A 696 5.34 -3.31 21.92
N ARG A 697 4.83 -2.32 21.16
CA ARG A 697 4.14 -1.15 21.72
C ARG A 697 2.82 -1.52 22.38
N ALA A 698 2.03 -2.42 21.78
CA ALA A 698 0.77 -2.86 22.35
C ALA A 698 1.00 -3.66 23.63
N ARG A 699 2.02 -4.52 23.66
CA ARG A 699 2.47 -5.23 24.87
C ARG A 699 2.86 -4.25 25.98
N GLN A 700 3.62 -3.19 25.66
CA GLN A 700 3.93 -2.15 26.63
C GLN A 700 2.66 -1.48 27.18
N MET A 701 1.76 -1.06 26.30
CA MET A 701 0.50 -0.41 26.70
C MET A 701 -0.36 -1.32 27.58
N ALA A 702 -0.42 -2.62 27.27
CA ALA A 702 -1.12 -3.61 28.08
C ALA A 702 -0.49 -3.78 29.48
N MET A 703 0.84 -3.90 29.57
CA MET A 703 1.53 -4.01 30.87
C MET A 703 1.27 -2.78 31.76
N ILE A 704 1.35 -1.57 31.18
CA ILE A 704 0.98 -0.32 31.88
C ILE A 704 -0.50 -0.38 32.31
N GLY A 705 -1.39 -0.83 31.42
CA GLY A 705 -2.82 -0.94 31.70
C GLY A 705 -3.13 -1.87 32.87
N ARG A 706 -2.51 -3.06 32.93
CA ARG A 706 -2.67 -4.00 34.04
C ARG A 706 -2.24 -3.39 35.37
N ALA A 707 -1.11 -2.69 35.40
CA ALA A 707 -0.65 -1.99 36.60
C ALA A 707 -1.63 -0.89 37.04
N LEU A 708 -2.17 -0.11 36.09
CA LEU A 708 -3.15 0.94 36.37
C LEU A 708 -4.50 0.37 36.84
N ILE A 709 -4.99 -0.74 36.28
CA ILE A 709 -6.21 -1.42 36.78
C ILE A 709 -6.00 -1.85 38.23
N SER A 710 -4.86 -2.50 38.52
CA SER A 710 -4.52 -2.95 39.87
C SER A 710 -4.46 -1.78 40.85
N ALA A 711 -3.91 -0.63 40.46
CA ALA A 711 -3.82 0.54 41.32
C ALA A 711 -5.17 1.27 41.50
N ARG A 712 -5.89 1.52 40.40
CA ARG A 712 -7.02 2.44 40.35
C ARG A 712 -8.37 1.77 40.57
N CYS A 713 -8.51 0.49 40.24
CA CYS A 713 -9.76 -0.25 40.41
C CYS A 713 -9.71 -1.18 41.62
N ALA A 714 -8.62 -1.93 41.77
CA ALA A 714 -8.46 -2.90 42.87
C ALA A 714 -7.82 -2.31 44.13
N HIS A 715 -7.24 -1.10 44.04
CA HIS A 715 -6.51 -0.43 45.13
C HIS A 715 -5.39 -1.31 45.72
N ASP A 716 -4.72 -2.07 44.86
CA ASP A 716 -3.73 -3.09 45.23
C ASP A 716 -2.30 -2.58 45.01
N TYR A 717 -1.51 -2.59 46.08
CA TYR A 717 -0.10 -2.18 46.09
C TYR A 717 0.80 -3.01 45.16
N ARG A 718 0.41 -4.23 44.78
CA ARG A 718 1.13 -5.06 43.78
C ARG A 718 1.27 -4.37 42.42
N SER A 719 0.46 -3.34 42.16
CA SER A 719 0.60 -2.48 40.97
C SER A 719 1.98 -1.82 40.84
N LEU A 720 2.69 -1.56 41.95
CA LEU A 720 4.07 -1.05 41.92
C LEU A 720 5.05 -2.11 41.38
N ASP A 721 4.87 -3.38 41.71
CA ASP A 721 5.68 -4.47 41.17
C ASP A 721 5.38 -4.64 39.67
N LEU A 722 4.09 -4.64 39.30
CA LEU A 722 3.66 -4.77 37.90
C LEU A 722 4.21 -3.64 37.01
N ILE A 723 4.27 -2.41 37.51
CA ILE A 723 4.83 -1.30 36.72
C ILE A 723 6.36 -1.34 36.69
N ASP A 724 7.02 -1.84 37.73
CA ASP A 724 8.47 -2.06 37.71
C ASP A 724 8.86 -3.17 36.73
N ASP A 725 8.05 -4.23 36.58
CA ASP A 725 8.21 -5.23 35.52
C ASP A 725 8.09 -4.60 34.12
N ALA A 726 7.15 -3.66 33.93
CA ALA A 726 7.01 -2.91 32.68
C ALA A 726 8.21 -1.99 32.40
N ILE A 727 8.74 -1.32 33.43
CA ILE A 727 9.96 -0.50 33.31
C ILE A 727 11.16 -1.38 32.96
N ALA A 728 11.29 -2.56 33.57
CA ALA A 728 12.37 -3.51 33.27
C ALA A 728 12.29 -4.06 31.85
N ALA A 729 11.08 -4.35 31.35
CA ALA A 729 10.85 -4.79 29.98
C ALA A 729 11.14 -3.68 28.95
N PHE A 730 10.94 -2.40 29.31
CA PHE A 730 11.06 -1.26 28.40
C PHE A 730 11.92 -0.12 28.98
N PRO A 731 13.23 -0.35 29.21
CA PRO A 731 14.06 0.53 30.04
C PRO A 731 14.32 1.91 29.44
N ARG A 732 14.18 2.08 28.11
CA ARG A 732 14.39 3.35 27.40
C ARG A 732 13.11 4.11 27.07
N VAL A 733 11.97 3.69 27.63
CA VAL A 733 10.68 4.31 27.35
C VAL A 733 10.14 5.03 28.56
N ILE A 734 9.70 6.28 28.38
CA ILE A 734 9.23 7.13 29.48
C ILE A 734 7.85 6.72 30.02
N TYR A 735 7.00 6.08 29.21
CA TYR A 735 5.58 5.86 29.57
C TYR A 735 5.36 4.95 30.78
N PRO A 736 6.06 3.81 30.94
CA PRO A 736 5.98 3.02 32.17
C PRO A 736 6.40 3.81 33.42
N VAL A 737 7.42 4.67 33.29
CA VAL A 737 7.91 5.50 34.41
C VAL A 737 6.91 6.60 34.78
N LEU A 738 6.25 7.22 33.79
CA LEU A 738 5.15 8.16 34.03
C LEU A 738 3.99 7.47 34.75
N ALA A 739 3.59 6.28 34.32
CA ALA A 739 2.55 5.51 35.00
C ALA A 739 2.96 5.08 36.42
N LYS A 740 4.23 4.79 36.69
CA LYS A 740 4.72 4.56 38.06
C LYS A 740 4.51 5.78 38.95
N PHE A 741 4.74 6.99 38.41
CA PHE A 741 4.44 8.22 39.14
C PHE A 741 2.94 8.36 39.42
N ASP A 742 2.07 8.12 38.43
CA ASP A 742 0.61 8.17 38.59
C ASP A 742 0.12 7.16 39.64
N ILE A 743 0.67 5.94 39.64
CA ILE A 743 0.40 4.91 40.65
C ILE A 743 0.89 5.38 42.02
N GLY A 744 2.12 5.88 42.12
CA GLY A 744 2.67 6.45 43.36
C GLY A 744 1.80 7.58 43.91
N LEU A 745 1.32 8.48 43.05
CA LEU A 745 0.41 9.57 43.40
C LEU A 745 -0.92 9.03 43.95
N SER A 746 -1.49 8.00 43.33
CA SER A 746 -2.74 7.38 43.78
C SER A 746 -2.67 6.78 45.19
N PHE A 747 -1.51 6.23 45.57
CA PHE A 747 -1.25 5.72 46.92
C PHE A 747 -0.59 6.73 47.86
N ARG A 748 -0.33 7.96 47.40
CA ARG A 748 0.52 8.95 48.09
C ARG A 748 1.88 8.39 48.52
N ASN A 749 2.43 7.47 47.73
CA ASN A 749 3.72 6.85 47.99
C ASN A 749 4.84 7.77 47.46
N GLU A 750 5.33 8.64 48.36
CA GLU A 750 6.39 9.59 48.06
C GLU A 750 7.65 8.92 47.50
N ALA A 751 8.05 7.77 48.07
CA ALA A 751 9.23 7.05 47.61
C ALA A 751 9.11 6.57 46.16
N ALA A 752 7.93 6.05 45.77
CA ALA A 752 7.67 5.65 44.39
C ALA A 752 7.65 6.85 43.43
N MET A 753 7.07 7.98 43.84
CA MET A 753 7.04 9.22 43.07
C MET A 753 8.45 9.80 42.85
N GLN A 754 9.28 9.82 43.90
CA GLN A 754 10.68 10.25 43.81
C GLN A 754 11.50 9.31 42.92
N ASP A 755 11.31 8.00 43.03
CA ASP A 755 11.97 7.02 42.17
C ASP A 755 11.63 7.23 40.69
N ALA A 756 10.34 7.40 40.38
CA ALA A 756 9.89 7.68 39.03
C ALA A 756 10.49 8.98 38.48
N LEU A 757 10.53 10.06 39.27
CA LEU A 757 11.15 11.33 38.86
C LEU A 757 12.65 11.17 38.56
N ARG A 758 13.41 10.50 39.42
CA ARG A 758 14.85 10.24 39.18
C ARG A 758 15.09 9.45 37.89
N ARG A 759 14.25 8.45 37.62
CA ARG A 759 14.31 7.67 36.37
C ARG A 759 14.00 8.53 35.15
N LEU A 760 12.98 9.39 35.22
CA LEU A 760 12.66 10.34 34.14
C LEU A 760 13.80 11.33 33.86
N GLU A 761 14.44 11.84 34.92
CA GLU A 761 15.60 12.73 34.81
C GLU A 761 16.79 12.00 34.18
N THR A 762 17.08 10.77 34.62
CA THR A 762 18.13 9.92 34.03
C THR A 762 17.88 9.68 32.54
N LEU A 763 16.65 9.34 32.15
CA LEU A 763 16.28 9.17 30.74
C LEU A 763 16.44 10.46 29.93
N ALA A 764 16.10 11.61 30.51
CA ALA A 764 16.30 12.90 29.86
C ALA A 764 17.80 13.21 29.64
N ASP A 765 18.64 12.90 30.63
CA ASP A 765 20.10 13.04 30.54
C ASP A 765 20.72 12.08 29.51
N GLU A 766 20.14 10.89 29.34
CA GLU A 766 20.50 9.92 28.29
C GLU A 766 19.99 10.30 26.89
N GLY A 767 19.36 11.48 26.74
CA GLY A 767 18.90 12.01 25.46
C GLY A 767 17.54 11.51 25.01
N VAL A 768 16.75 10.89 25.90
CA VAL A 768 15.35 10.55 25.61
C VAL A 768 14.51 11.84 25.62
N ASN A 769 13.71 12.03 24.57
CA ASN A 769 12.87 13.22 24.42
C ASN A 769 11.79 13.29 25.52
N LEU A 770 12.05 14.07 26.57
CA LEU A 770 11.10 14.39 27.63
C LEU A 770 10.81 15.90 27.65
N SER A 771 9.54 16.27 27.87
CA SER A 771 9.16 17.68 27.98
C SER A 771 9.51 18.21 29.37
N THR A 772 10.17 19.37 29.44
CA THR A 772 10.42 20.08 30.70
C THR A 772 9.12 20.41 31.43
N LYS A 773 8.03 20.69 30.69
CA LYS A 773 6.69 20.89 31.24
C LYS A 773 6.13 19.64 31.91
N THR A 774 6.40 18.45 31.36
CA THR A 774 5.98 17.18 31.98
C THR A 774 6.67 17.01 33.33
N LEU A 775 7.99 17.21 33.40
CA LEU A 775 8.73 17.19 34.68
C LEU A 775 8.21 18.22 35.68
N ALA A 776 7.87 19.44 35.22
CA ALA A 776 7.33 20.49 36.07
C ALA A 776 5.98 20.09 36.71
N VAL A 777 5.08 19.44 35.96
CA VAL A 777 3.81 18.91 36.50
C VAL A 777 4.07 17.86 37.59
N HIS A 778 4.93 16.89 37.33
CA HIS A 778 5.23 15.82 38.29
C HIS A 778 5.90 16.39 39.56
N ARG A 779 6.81 17.35 39.37
CA ARG A 779 7.43 18.10 40.47
C ARG A 779 6.45 18.96 41.27
N ALA A 780 5.36 19.42 40.66
CA ALA A 780 4.28 20.13 41.36
C ALA A 780 3.47 19.15 42.22
N TYR A 781 3.10 17.99 41.68
CA TYR A 781 2.41 16.94 42.44
C TYR A 781 3.23 16.41 43.62
N LEU A 782 4.52 16.15 43.43
CA LEU A 782 5.38 15.70 44.53
C LEU A 782 5.43 16.75 45.65
N ALA A 783 5.59 18.03 45.31
CA ALA A 783 5.58 19.11 46.29
C ALA A 783 4.23 19.20 47.03
N ALA A 784 3.12 19.00 46.32
CA ALA A 784 1.79 18.97 46.93
C ALA A 784 1.64 17.79 47.91
N VAL A 785 2.07 16.58 47.54
CA VAL A 785 2.05 15.40 48.44
C VAL A 785 2.95 15.60 49.66
N GLN A 786 4.03 16.37 49.53
CA GLN A 786 4.92 16.76 50.63
C GLN A 786 4.36 17.90 51.51
N GLY A 787 3.18 18.43 51.19
CA GLY A 787 2.55 19.54 51.92
C GLY A 787 3.06 20.95 51.55
N ASP A 788 3.96 21.08 50.57
CA ASP A 788 4.50 22.36 50.09
C ASP A 788 3.65 22.93 48.94
N LEU A 789 2.46 23.42 49.31
CA LEU A 789 1.53 24.04 48.37
C LEU A 789 2.11 25.27 47.63
N PRO A 790 2.86 26.19 48.27
CA PRO A 790 3.47 27.31 47.57
C PRO A 790 4.41 26.89 46.44
N THR A 791 5.29 25.91 46.66
CA THR A 791 6.17 25.38 45.63
C THR A 791 5.38 24.64 44.55
N ALA A 792 4.37 23.87 44.93
CA ALA A 792 3.48 23.17 43.98
C ALA A 792 2.80 24.17 43.03
N GLN A 793 2.19 25.23 43.56
CA GLN A 793 1.50 26.26 42.78
C GLN A 793 2.45 27.05 41.88
N SER A 794 3.65 27.38 42.37
CA SER A 794 4.67 28.07 41.58
C SER A 794 5.08 27.26 40.35
N ARG A 795 5.37 25.96 40.53
CA ARG A 795 5.72 25.04 39.44
C ARG A 795 4.55 24.81 38.49
N ALA A 796 3.33 24.72 39.02
CA ALA A 796 2.11 24.56 38.24
C ALA A 796 1.79 25.78 37.36
N ALA A 797 2.04 26.99 37.85
CA ALA A 797 1.68 28.23 37.16
C ALA A 797 2.40 28.39 35.80
N GLU A 798 3.65 27.95 35.70
CA GLU A 798 4.43 28.00 34.45
C GLU A 798 3.81 27.11 33.37
N VAL A 799 3.34 25.92 33.75
CA VAL A 799 2.73 24.95 32.83
C VAL A 799 1.28 25.34 32.51
N ALA A 800 0.51 25.67 33.53
CA ALA A 800 -0.93 25.93 33.42
C ALA A 800 -1.25 27.26 32.73
N LYS A 801 -0.27 28.15 32.50
CA LYS A 801 -0.44 29.37 31.69
C LYS A 801 -1.02 29.07 30.29
N HIS A 802 -0.73 27.90 29.75
CA HIS A 802 -1.18 27.48 28.44
C HIS A 802 -2.42 26.58 28.46
N PHE A 803 -2.97 26.29 29.62
CA PHE A 803 -4.22 25.52 29.76
C PHE A 803 -5.43 26.40 29.47
N THR A 804 -6.59 25.78 29.28
CA THR A 804 -7.87 26.51 29.35
C THR A 804 -8.10 26.99 30.79
N ASP A 805 -8.92 28.02 30.95
CA ASP A 805 -9.16 28.63 32.27
C ASP A 805 -9.79 27.60 33.24
N GLU A 806 -10.66 26.74 32.74
CA GLU A 806 -11.28 25.65 33.49
C GLU A 806 -10.26 24.56 33.89
N ALA A 807 -9.43 24.10 32.93
CA ALA A 807 -8.42 23.08 33.21
C ALA A 807 -7.35 23.58 34.20
N ARG A 808 -6.96 24.85 34.10
CA ARG A 808 -6.05 25.50 35.07
C ARG A 808 -6.65 25.52 36.47
N THR A 809 -7.94 25.85 36.58
CA THR A 809 -8.63 25.90 37.87
C THR A 809 -8.66 24.52 38.52
N ARG A 810 -9.12 23.49 37.80
CA ARG A 810 -9.16 22.10 38.29
C ARG A 810 -7.77 21.57 38.67
N PHE A 811 -6.73 21.90 37.90
CA PHE A 811 -5.36 21.48 38.21
C PHE A 811 -4.86 22.06 39.53
N LEU A 812 -5.11 23.36 39.78
CA LEU A 812 -4.73 24.00 41.05
C LEU A 812 -5.56 23.47 42.23
N GLU A 813 -6.85 23.18 42.03
CA GLU A 813 -7.70 22.55 43.04
C GLU A 813 -7.21 21.16 43.44
N LYS A 814 -6.80 20.33 42.46
CA LYS A 814 -6.19 19.01 42.74
C LYS A 814 -4.93 19.15 43.59
N LEU A 815 -4.02 20.07 43.26
CA LEU A 815 -2.79 20.28 44.04
C LEU A 815 -3.11 20.72 45.47
N ALA A 816 -4.09 21.62 45.66
CA ALA A 816 -4.55 22.02 46.98
C ALA A 816 -5.14 20.85 47.77
N ALA A 817 -5.93 19.99 47.11
CA ALA A 817 -6.50 18.79 47.73
C ALA A 817 -5.40 17.81 48.16
N PHE A 818 -4.36 17.57 47.36
CA PHE A 818 -3.26 16.70 47.78
C PHE A 818 -2.48 17.27 48.99
N ALA A 819 -2.24 18.58 49.02
CA ALA A 819 -1.49 19.24 50.08
C ALA A 819 -2.25 19.39 51.40
N ALA A 820 -3.56 19.65 51.36
CA ALA A 820 -4.40 19.77 52.55
C ALA A 820 -4.49 18.45 53.34
N ASP A 821 -4.30 17.36 52.63
CA ASP A 821 -4.57 15.97 53.02
C ASP A 821 -3.23 15.28 53.39
N ALA A 822 -2.12 16.03 53.34
CA ALA A 822 -0.79 15.71 53.86
C ALA A 822 -0.49 16.41 55.20
N GLN A 823 -1.33 17.38 55.59
CA GLN A 823 -1.38 18.00 56.92
C GLN A 823 -2.27 17.17 57.84
#